data_AF-A0A918RWL1-F1
#
_entry.id   AF-A0A918RWL1-F1
#
_cell.length_a   1.000
_cell.length_b   1.000
_cell.length_c   1.000
_cell.angle_alpha   90.00
_cell.angle_beta   90.00
_cell.angle_gamma   90.00
#
_symmetry.space_group_name_H-M   'P 1'
#
loop_
_entity.id
_entity.type
_entity.pdbx_description
1 polymer ?
#
loop_
_entity_poly.entity_id
_entity_poly.type
_entity_poly.pdbx_seq_one_letter_code
_entity_poly.pdbx_strand_id
1 'polypeptide(L)'
;MKRVIFKAFAVAGLISWNSPLLASELFKLVTTESGMHRIDYSQLVNAGPDLGDVPRRNLALTLNGEPVPLHVEGQSNGNQNRFGPGGFIEFYASKADSLYSKEQVYVLHLVSNKERAEKVIPITGVQTRLDPNKPFGQDFLYTHVEEKNNTYDFGAPSTTDPFHFGQTFSFYATPTYKFELDGVVANSTSASVEVEMYGLLDFDIEGNDHHYEILVNGNLVGDQQFDGATATTMQIDNVPVTSGENTFKYNYRSIAGVPFDRISLNKFAVTYPRVTDASAEGRLEGRFTNYQVQIRNIDENASVYRVSEDRRQVQRLTRGVEARGTGVVFSTNGEASDYVVVGSDRYHTPQVRMIPEAEDISNGQFDYLVIAHPSLMGVELEELVALRSQEYRTKVVNVEQVYAQYGYHQVGADAIEAYIQHAVRNMGVSMVMLIGSDTLDYKQHVSQSVSLIPTKYVTTPGGALTITQTPSDAAYGDINKDGTPDVPTGRISARTPAELGNVVGKILAYEAREGYVGRTVVATDKEDLGNGVSFQDDAQAMIEVIPASWSDGLRSDFLAYPDVDGAQQAHDKLINLINSGVSVVSYVGHSSQQSWAYTTPPMLRANEIAGLTNVGKPTLVTQWGCWNTYFVDLSGNTMADAFLLTKNVGAATVLGASTLTSSAGERALGIELNKRIYLKGMTIGDAVIQAKQAMAQSSDYPDIQLGWQILGDVALKVNP
;
A
#
# COMPACT_ATOMS: atom_id res chain seq x y z
N MET A 1 -24.14 -34.84 -56.97
CA MET A 1 -22.90 -34.99 -57.77
C MET A 1 -22.31 -33.62 -58.04
N LYS A 2 -20.97 -33.52 -58.00
CA LYS A 2 -20.10 -32.33 -58.17
C LYS A 2 -19.84 -31.48 -56.92
N ARG A 3 -18.67 -31.77 -56.34
CA ARG A 3 -17.89 -30.98 -55.38
C ARG A 3 -17.38 -29.70 -56.06
N VAL A 4 -17.42 -28.58 -55.35
CA VAL A 4 -16.72 -27.35 -55.71
C VAL A 4 -15.63 -27.11 -54.65
N ILE A 5 -14.43 -26.83 -55.16
CA ILE A 5 -13.15 -26.69 -54.46
C ILE A 5 -13.07 -25.28 -53.87
N PHE A 6 -12.84 -25.17 -52.56
CA PHE A 6 -12.42 -23.92 -51.92
C PHE A 6 -10.89 -23.79 -52.04
N LYS A 7 -10.43 -22.71 -52.70
CA LYS A 7 -9.03 -22.29 -52.74
C LYS A 7 -8.75 -21.43 -51.50
N ALA A 8 -7.76 -21.84 -50.71
CA ALA A 8 -7.14 -21.00 -49.70
C ALA A 8 -6.20 -20.00 -50.39
N PHE A 9 -6.41 -18.70 -50.16
CA PHE A 9 -5.45 -17.66 -50.50
C PHE A 9 -4.55 -17.41 -49.30
N ALA A 10 -3.25 -17.64 -49.48
CA ALA A 10 -2.22 -17.13 -48.60
C ALA A 10 -2.11 -15.62 -48.80
N VAL A 11 -2.29 -14.85 -47.72
CA VAL A 11 -1.92 -13.44 -47.68
C VAL A 11 -0.75 -13.31 -46.72
N ALA A 12 0.43 -13.13 -47.32
CA ALA A 12 1.62 -12.66 -46.61
C ALA A 12 1.37 -11.19 -46.23
N GLY A 13 1.13 -10.95 -44.95
CA GLY A 13 1.09 -9.61 -44.37
C GLY A 13 2.49 -9.20 -43.91
N LEU A 14 3.17 -8.38 -44.71
CA LEU A 14 4.32 -7.60 -44.31
C LEU A 14 3.90 -6.63 -43.19
N ILE A 15 4.38 -6.87 -41.97
CA ILE A 15 4.29 -5.90 -40.88
C ILE A 15 5.28 -4.78 -41.22
N SER A 16 4.75 -3.59 -41.51
CA SER A 16 5.54 -2.37 -41.67
C SER A 16 6.04 -1.91 -40.30
N TRP A 17 7.35 -1.98 -40.11
CA TRP A 17 8.05 -1.41 -38.96
C TRP A 17 8.14 0.10 -39.13
N ASN A 18 7.24 0.86 -38.51
CA ASN A 18 7.40 2.30 -38.28
C ASN A 18 6.53 2.72 -37.08
N SER A 19 6.96 2.30 -35.89
CA SER A 19 6.61 2.87 -34.58
C SER A 19 7.88 2.80 -33.72
N PRO A 20 8.29 3.85 -32.98
CA PRO A 20 9.43 3.74 -32.07
C PRO A 20 8.98 3.04 -30.80
N LEU A 21 8.78 1.72 -30.88
CA LEU A 21 8.63 0.81 -29.75
C LEU A 21 9.00 -0.59 -30.26
N LEU A 22 10.30 -0.86 -30.29
CA LEU A 22 10.76 -2.22 -29.99
C LEU A 22 10.18 -2.52 -28.61
N ALA A 23 9.41 -3.59 -28.42
CA ALA A 23 9.12 -4.01 -27.05
C ALA A 23 10.45 -4.43 -26.41
N SER A 24 11.08 -3.46 -25.73
CA SER A 24 12.26 -3.70 -24.91
C SER A 24 11.92 -4.61 -23.75
N GLU A 25 10.66 -4.60 -23.30
CA GLU A 25 10.14 -5.43 -22.20
C GLU A 25 9.46 -6.69 -22.75
N LEU A 26 9.79 -7.84 -22.17
CA LEU A 26 9.28 -9.15 -22.58
C LEU A 26 8.30 -9.72 -21.55
N PHE A 27 8.70 -9.77 -20.29
CA PHE A 27 7.96 -10.41 -19.21
C PHE A 27 8.17 -9.70 -17.87
N LYS A 28 7.17 -9.76 -17.00
CA LYS A 28 7.31 -9.51 -15.56
C LYS A 28 7.67 -10.82 -14.87
N LEU A 29 8.71 -10.80 -14.05
CA LEU A 29 9.13 -11.89 -13.17
C LEU A 29 8.80 -11.46 -11.75
N VAL A 30 7.78 -12.08 -11.16
CA VAL A 30 7.18 -11.66 -9.89
C VAL A 30 7.50 -12.67 -8.80
N THR A 31 7.99 -12.21 -7.65
CA THR A 31 8.32 -13.08 -6.51
C THR A 31 8.07 -12.39 -5.18
N THR A 32 7.79 -13.17 -4.14
CA THR A 32 7.76 -12.74 -2.74
C THR A 32 8.97 -13.23 -1.96
N GLU A 33 9.80 -14.08 -2.59
CA GLU A 33 10.94 -14.73 -1.97
C GLU A 33 12.22 -13.95 -2.28
N SER A 34 13.13 -13.86 -1.30
CA SER A 34 14.50 -13.40 -1.52
C SER A 34 15.44 -14.57 -1.82
N GLY A 35 16.56 -14.30 -2.48
CA GLY A 35 17.60 -15.29 -2.77
C GLY A 35 17.75 -15.61 -4.26
N MET A 36 18.48 -16.69 -4.57
CA MET A 36 18.73 -17.09 -5.96
C MET A 36 17.49 -17.70 -6.61
N HIS A 37 17.09 -17.11 -7.73
CA HIS A 37 15.99 -17.55 -8.57
C HIS A 37 16.51 -18.17 -9.87
N ARG A 38 15.76 -19.14 -10.40
CA ARG A 38 15.97 -19.70 -11.74
C ARG A 38 14.65 -19.77 -12.49
N ILE A 39 14.70 -19.46 -13.79
CA ILE A 39 13.59 -19.64 -14.72
C ILE A 39 14.08 -20.39 -15.94
N ASP A 40 13.42 -21.49 -16.27
CA ASP A 40 13.72 -22.29 -17.45
C ASP A 40 13.08 -21.69 -18.69
N TYR A 41 13.71 -21.90 -19.85
CA TYR A 41 13.18 -21.47 -21.14
C TYR A 41 11.74 -21.94 -21.38
N SER A 42 11.40 -23.18 -21.00
CA SER A 42 10.05 -23.73 -21.16
C SER A 42 9.00 -22.95 -20.37
N GLN A 43 9.36 -22.39 -19.21
CA GLN A 43 8.45 -21.57 -18.39
C GLN A 43 8.16 -20.23 -19.07
N LEU A 44 9.16 -19.61 -19.70
CA LEU A 44 8.99 -18.36 -20.45
C LEU A 44 8.14 -18.58 -21.72
N VAL A 45 8.41 -19.64 -22.48
CA VAL A 45 7.64 -19.96 -23.70
C VAL A 45 6.18 -20.28 -23.37
N ASN A 46 5.91 -20.97 -22.26
CA ASN A 46 4.54 -21.25 -21.85
C ASN A 46 3.75 -19.98 -21.47
N ALA A 47 4.43 -18.91 -21.07
CA ALA A 47 3.81 -17.66 -20.63
C ALA A 47 3.59 -16.66 -21.78
N GLY A 48 4.31 -16.77 -22.91
CA GLY A 48 4.26 -15.76 -23.96
C GLY A 48 5.13 -16.06 -25.19
N PRO A 49 5.83 -15.05 -25.77
CA PRO A 49 6.57 -15.23 -27.01
C PRO A 49 7.74 -16.22 -26.86
N ASP A 50 7.99 -16.98 -27.92
CA ASP A 50 9.16 -17.85 -28.01
C ASP A 50 10.44 -17.02 -28.12
N LEU A 51 11.32 -17.13 -27.11
CA LEU A 51 12.64 -16.49 -27.07
C LEU A 51 13.74 -17.31 -27.75
N GLY A 52 13.35 -18.31 -28.55
CA GLY A 52 14.25 -19.17 -29.30
C GLY A 52 15.20 -18.36 -30.17
N ASP A 53 16.47 -18.72 -30.12
CA ASP A 53 17.57 -18.07 -30.85
C ASP A 53 17.88 -16.63 -30.44
N VAL A 54 17.35 -16.09 -29.34
CA VAL A 54 17.80 -14.78 -28.84
C VAL A 54 19.27 -14.86 -28.39
N PRO A 55 20.18 -13.94 -28.80
CA PRO A 55 21.54 -13.95 -28.27
C PRO A 55 21.51 -13.68 -26.76
N ARG A 56 22.15 -14.54 -25.96
CA ARG A 56 22.08 -14.49 -24.47
C ARG A 56 22.46 -13.12 -23.89
N ARG A 57 23.42 -12.47 -24.53
CA ARG A 57 23.92 -11.11 -24.20
C ARG A 57 22.95 -9.96 -24.51
N ASN A 58 21.77 -10.25 -25.05
CA ASN A 58 20.70 -9.27 -25.30
C ASN A 58 19.58 -9.37 -24.28
N LEU A 59 19.64 -10.31 -23.35
CA LEU A 59 18.69 -10.38 -22.26
C LEU A 59 19.24 -9.54 -21.10
N ALA A 60 18.42 -8.62 -20.63
CA ALA A 60 18.68 -7.77 -19.48
C ALA A 60 17.54 -7.91 -18.47
N LEU A 61 17.82 -7.70 -17.20
CA LEU A 61 16.82 -7.70 -16.14
C LEU A 61 16.89 -6.36 -15.42
N THR A 62 15.75 -5.78 -15.07
CA THR A 62 15.70 -4.55 -14.26
C THR A 62 14.76 -4.68 -13.08
N LEU A 63 15.07 -3.96 -12.02
CA LEU A 63 14.20 -3.68 -10.87
C LEU A 63 14.08 -2.17 -10.72
N ASN A 64 12.87 -1.63 -10.75
CA ASN A 64 12.61 -0.17 -10.67
C ASN A 64 13.40 0.63 -11.72
N GLY A 65 13.54 0.08 -12.94
CA GLY A 65 14.31 0.67 -14.04
C GLY A 65 15.83 0.42 -13.96
N GLU A 66 16.36 0.00 -12.81
CA GLU A 66 17.79 -0.22 -12.60
C GLU A 66 18.21 -1.63 -13.01
N PRO A 67 19.35 -1.81 -13.71
CA PRO A 67 19.84 -3.13 -14.11
C PRO A 67 20.15 -4.07 -12.93
N VAL A 68 19.81 -5.35 -13.10
CA VAL A 68 20.02 -6.43 -12.11
C VAL A 68 20.98 -7.48 -12.67
N PRO A 69 21.93 -8.00 -11.86
CA PRO A 69 22.81 -9.08 -12.28
C PRO A 69 22.05 -10.32 -12.78
N LEU A 70 22.38 -10.75 -14.00
CA LEU A 70 21.74 -11.86 -14.69
C LEU A 70 22.75 -12.89 -15.20
N HIS A 71 22.48 -14.17 -14.96
CA HIS A 71 23.11 -15.27 -15.69
C HIS A 71 22.12 -15.83 -16.70
N VAL A 72 22.58 -16.08 -17.93
CA VAL A 72 21.78 -16.69 -18.98
C VAL A 72 22.55 -17.87 -19.55
N GLU A 73 22.01 -19.07 -19.35
CA GLU A 73 22.53 -20.31 -19.90
C GLU A 73 21.74 -20.69 -21.16
N GLY A 74 22.39 -21.36 -22.12
CA GLY A 74 21.75 -21.74 -23.38
C GLY A 74 22.62 -22.66 -24.22
N GLN A 75 22.17 -22.98 -25.44
CA GLN A 75 22.90 -23.94 -26.28
C GLN A 75 24.18 -23.31 -26.85
N SER A 76 25.28 -24.07 -26.77
CA SER A 76 26.57 -23.72 -27.38
C SER A 76 26.77 -24.53 -28.67
N ASN A 77 26.25 -24.02 -29.79
CA ASN A 77 26.48 -24.59 -31.12
C ASN A 77 27.47 -23.70 -31.89
N GLY A 78 28.77 -23.84 -31.60
CA GLY A 78 29.81 -22.97 -32.17
C GLY A 78 29.72 -21.53 -31.64
N ASN A 79 30.34 -20.56 -32.33
CA ASN A 79 30.48 -19.15 -31.90
C ASN A 79 29.16 -18.37 -31.62
N GLN A 80 28.00 -19.02 -31.59
CA GLN A 80 26.70 -18.39 -31.31
C GLN A 80 26.12 -18.89 -29.98
N ASN A 81 26.38 -18.12 -28.93
CA ASN A 81 25.82 -18.24 -27.59
C ASN A 81 24.36 -17.75 -27.57
N ARG A 82 23.39 -18.63 -27.83
CA ARG A 82 21.96 -18.31 -27.94
C ARG A 82 21.12 -18.94 -26.82
N PHE A 83 20.04 -18.26 -26.44
CA PHE A 83 19.01 -18.75 -25.54
C PHE A 83 18.01 -19.61 -26.32
N GLY A 84 17.48 -20.66 -25.70
CA GLY A 84 16.63 -21.64 -26.39
C GLY A 84 16.35 -22.88 -25.53
N PRO A 85 15.79 -23.96 -26.10
CA PRO A 85 15.43 -25.17 -25.39
C PRO A 85 16.55 -25.73 -24.50
N GLY A 86 16.25 -25.93 -23.22
CA GLY A 86 17.20 -26.38 -22.19
C GLY A 86 18.04 -25.26 -21.54
N GLY A 87 17.91 -24.01 -22.02
CA GLY A 87 18.48 -22.84 -21.37
C GLY A 87 17.65 -22.37 -20.17
N PHE A 88 18.29 -21.56 -19.32
CA PHE A 88 17.67 -20.97 -18.14
C PHE A 88 18.27 -19.59 -17.83
N ILE A 89 17.57 -18.82 -17.01
CA ILE A 89 17.99 -17.51 -16.50
C ILE A 89 18.09 -17.61 -14.98
N GLU A 90 19.17 -17.07 -14.39
CA GLU A 90 19.34 -16.96 -12.93
C GLU A 90 19.63 -15.53 -12.52
N PHE A 91 19.09 -15.13 -11.38
CA PHE A 91 19.32 -13.83 -10.76
C PHE A 91 19.10 -13.93 -9.25
N TYR A 92 19.64 -12.96 -8.50
CA TYR A 92 19.34 -12.81 -7.08
C TYR A 92 18.18 -11.82 -6.93
N ALA A 93 17.14 -12.20 -6.18
CA ALA A 93 16.03 -11.31 -5.86
C ALA A 93 16.13 -10.84 -4.40
N SER A 94 15.95 -9.54 -4.16
CA SER A 94 15.74 -8.98 -2.83
C SER A 94 14.26 -9.07 -2.42
N LYS A 95 14.00 -9.03 -1.10
CA LYS A 95 12.65 -8.83 -0.53
C LYS A 95 12.06 -7.52 -1.08
N ALA A 96 10.75 -7.48 -1.29
CA ALA A 96 10.06 -6.27 -1.72
C ALA A 96 10.23 -5.15 -0.68
N ASP A 97 10.60 -3.96 -1.16
CA ASP A 97 10.65 -2.72 -0.38
C ASP A 97 9.50 -1.83 -0.83
N SER A 98 8.30 -2.12 -0.31
CA SER A 98 7.07 -1.43 -0.67
C SER A 98 6.10 -1.49 0.49
N LEU A 99 5.36 -0.40 0.71
CA LEU A 99 4.21 -0.39 1.62
C LEU A 99 3.03 -1.18 1.04
N TYR A 100 2.86 -1.16 -0.28
CA TYR A 100 1.63 -1.55 -0.97
C TYR A 100 1.63 -2.98 -1.52
N SER A 101 2.78 -3.66 -1.51
CA SER A 101 2.87 -5.03 -2.04
C SER A 101 3.99 -5.82 -1.38
N LYS A 102 3.75 -7.13 -1.23
CA LYS A 102 4.80 -8.13 -0.91
C LYS A 102 5.50 -8.67 -2.15
N GLU A 103 4.92 -8.43 -3.32
CA GLU A 103 5.49 -8.85 -4.60
C GLU A 103 6.56 -7.86 -5.04
N GLN A 104 7.71 -8.38 -5.44
CA GLN A 104 8.75 -7.66 -6.14
C GLN A 104 8.65 -7.99 -7.64
N VAL A 105 8.64 -6.96 -8.49
CA VAL A 105 8.51 -7.12 -9.93
C VAL A 105 9.83 -6.80 -10.63
N TYR A 106 10.41 -7.81 -11.27
CA TYR A 106 11.54 -7.65 -12.17
C TYR A 106 11.05 -7.68 -13.62
N VAL A 107 11.61 -6.83 -14.48
CA VAL A 107 11.24 -6.80 -15.90
C VAL A 107 12.36 -7.40 -16.72
N LEU A 108 12.04 -8.45 -17.49
CA LEU A 108 12.97 -9.07 -18.44
C LEU A 108 12.89 -8.31 -19.77
N HIS A 109 14.05 -7.96 -20.31
CA HIS A 109 14.16 -7.13 -21.51
C HIS A 109 14.90 -7.81 -22.66
N LEU A 110 14.53 -7.46 -23.89
CA LEU A 110 15.33 -7.67 -25.10
C LEU A 110 16.00 -6.34 -25.51
N VAL A 111 17.31 -6.23 -25.26
CA VAL A 111 18.06 -5.00 -25.53
C VAL A 111 18.84 -5.05 -26.84
N SER A 112 19.00 -3.91 -27.49
CA SER A 112 19.85 -3.77 -28.68
C SER A 112 21.34 -3.87 -28.34
N ASN A 113 22.20 -4.07 -29.34
CA ASN A 113 23.66 -4.09 -29.14
C ASN A 113 24.20 -2.80 -28.49
N LYS A 114 23.54 -1.65 -28.73
CA LYS A 114 23.97 -0.35 -28.21
C LYS A 114 23.63 -0.19 -26.73
N GLU A 115 22.48 -0.71 -26.30
CA GLU A 115 21.99 -0.62 -24.92
C GLU A 115 22.67 -1.61 -23.97
N ARG A 116 23.33 -2.66 -24.48
CA ARG A 116 23.93 -3.71 -23.64
C ARG A 116 24.89 -3.19 -22.58
N ALA A 117 25.72 -2.21 -22.93
CA ALA A 117 26.75 -1.70 -22.01
C ALA A 117 26.15 -0.98 -20.78
N GLU A 118 24.91 -0.52 -20.91
CA GLU A 118 24.18 0.21 -19.87
C GLU A 118 23.20 -0.70 -19.12
N LYS A 119 22.50 -1.58 -19.84
CA LYS A 119 21.38 -2.36 -19.28
C LYS A 119 21.70 -3.79 -18.86
N VAL A 120 22.83 -4.37 -19.29
CA VAL A 120 23.17 -5.77 -18.98
C VAL A 120 24.28 -5.84 -17.94
N ILE A 121 23.94 -6.32 -16.74
CA ILE A 121 24.93 -6.68 -15.72
C ILE A 121 25.04 -8.20 -15.68
N PRO A 122 26.14 -8.81 -16.14
CA PRO A 122 26.28 -10.26 -16.09
C PRO A 122 26.67 -10.74 -14.69
N ILE A 123 26.11 -11.87 -14.25
CA ILE A 123 26.70 -12.65 -13.15
C ILE A 123 28.02 -13.24 -13.66
N THR A 124 29.14 -12.69 -13.18
CA THR A 124 30.47 -13.07 -13.66
C THR A 124 30.97 -14.33 -12.97
N GLY A 125 31.67 -15.18 -13.72
CA GLY A 125 32.38 -16.32 -13.16
C GLY A 125 33.67 -15.90 -12.47
N VAL A 126 33.85 -16.31 -11.21
CA VAL A 126 35.12 -16.18 -10.47
C VAL A 126 35.75 -17.54 -10.25
N GLN A 127 37.08 -17.57 -10.22
CA GLN A 127 37.86 -18.77 -9.97
C GLN A 127 38.52 -18.65 -8.61
N THR A 128 38.21 -19.57 -7.69
CA THR A 128 38.93 -19.70 -6.42
C THR A 128 39.73 -21.01 -6.42
N ARG A 129 40.62 -21.16 -5.44
CA ARG A 129 41.45 -22.36 -5.30
C ARG A 129 41.41 -22.88 -3.88
N LEU A 130 41.14 -24.18 -3.72
CA LEU A 130 41.27 -24.85 -2.43
C LEU A 130 42.76 -24.93 -2.01
N ASP A 131 43.02 -24.79 -0.72
CA ASP A 131 44.34 -24.76 -0.12
C ASP A 131 44.41 -25.97 0.80
N PRO A 132 45.17 -27.01 0.43
CA PRO A 132 45.22 -28.25 1.20
C PRO A 132 45.77 -28.06 2.62
N ASN A 133 46.40 -26.92 2.92
CA ASN A 133 46.96 -26.60 4.24
C ASN A 133 46.00 -25.81 5.13
N LYS A 134 44.83 -25.40 4.61
CA LYS A 134 43.83 -24.65 5.39
C LYS A 134 42.70 -25.58 5.80
N PRO A 135 42.21 -25.49 7.05
CA PRO A 135 41.04 -26.24 7.46
C PRO A 135 39.80 -25.71 6.76
N PHE A 136 38.81 -26.58 6.64
CA PHE A 136 37.47 -26.18 6.21
C PHE A 136 36.70 -25.70 7.43
N GLY A 137 36.29 -24.44 7.42
CA GLY A 137 35.30 -23.91 8.34
C GLY A 137 33.99 -24.68 8.22
N GLN A 138 33.34 -24.87 9.35
CA GLN A 138 32.08 -25.61 9.47
C GLN A 138 30.95 -24.73 10.03
N ASP A 139 31.16 -23.42 9.99
CA ASP A 139 30.24 -22.41 10.45
C ASP A 139 30.27 -21.16 9.55
N PHE A 140 29.21 -20.38 9.69
CA PHE A 140 29.02 -19.08 9.05
C PHE A 140 28.09 -18.23 9.92
N LEU A 141 28.10 -16.92 9.73
CA LEU A 141 27.16 -16.03 10.41
C LEU A 141 25.85 -16.04 9.64
N TYR A 142 24.79 -16.45 10.33
CA TYR A 142 23.42 -16.44 9.83
C TYR A 142 22.59 -15.46 10.66
N THR A 143 21.75 -14.68 9.99
CA THR A 143 20.80 -13.76 10.64
C THR A 143 19.40 -14.34 10.51
N HIS A 144 18.84 -14.74 11.64
CA HIS A 144 17.42 -15.09 11.76
C HIS A 144 16.62 -13.83 12.06
N VAL A 145 15.53 -13.57 11.35
CA VAL A 145 14.68 -12.38 11.56
C VAL A 145 13.30 -12.83 11.99
N GLU A 146 12.81 -12.28 13.10
CA GLU A 146 11.43 -12.41 13.56
C GLU A 146 10.69 -11.09 13.33
N GLU A 147 9.79 -11.11 12.36
CA GLU A 147 8.95 -9.99 11.93
C GLU A 147 7.60 -10.58 11.49
N LYS A 148 6.56 -10.56 12.36
CA LYS A 148 5.25 -11.17 12.02
C LYS A 148 4.22 -10.19 11.48
N ASN A 149 4.44 -8.88 11.63
CA ASN A 149 3.56 -7.82 11.09
C ASN A 149 2.08 -8.08 11.37
N ASN A 150 1.72 -8.50 12.58
CA ASN A 150 0.37 -8.95 12.92
C ASN A 150 -0.49 -7.86 13.59
N THR A 151 0.09 -6.67 13.81
CA THR A 151 -0.55 -5.57 14.51
C THR A 151 -0.38 -4.31 13.68
N TYR A 152 -1.49 -3.70 13.28
CA TYR A 152 -1.51 -2.40 12.61
C TYR A 152 -1.55 -1.27 13.63
N ASP A 153 -0.81 -0.19 13.42
CA ASP A 153 -1.00 1.08 14.14
C ASP A 153 -0.88 2.29 13.21
N PHE A 154 -1.88 3.16 13.25
CA PHE A 154 -1.96 4.37 12.41
C PHE A 154 -0.98 5.48 12.85
N GLY A 155 -0.40 5.37 14.04
CA GLY A 155 0.63 6.23 14.62
C GLY A 155 2.02 5.61 14.58
N ALA A 156 2.21 4.46 13.91
CA ALA A 156 3.54 3.90 13.66
C ALA A 156 4.43 4.93 12.93
N PRO A 157 5.73 5.05 13.25
CA PRO A 157 6.59 6.08 12.68
C PRO A 157 6.44 6.24 11.15
N SER A 158 6.37 7.47 10.65
CA SER A 158 5.97 7.76 9.25
C SER A 158 6.89 7.18 8.17
N THR A 159 8.12 6.80 8.53
CA THR A 159 9.10 6.21 7.62
C THR A 159 9.09 4.67 7.62
N THR A 160 8.18 4.06 8.36
CA THR A 160 8.14 2.60 8.55
C THR A 160 6.84 1.97 8.07
N ASP A 161 6.83 0.64 7.95
CA ASP A 161 5.60 -0.12 7.76
C ASP A 161 4.69 0.07 9.01
N PRO A 162 3.38 0.34 8.83
CA PRO A 162 2.44 0.46 9.94
C PRO A 162 2.16 -0.86 10.66
N PHE A 163 2.44 -1.98 10.01
CA PHE A 163 2.38 -3.28 10.66
C PHE A 163 3.68 -3.60 11.40
N HIS A 164 3.52 -4.13 12.61
CA HIS A 164 4.61 -4.53 13.49
C HIS A 164 4.25 -5.84 14.22
N PHE A 165 5.23 -6.47 14.86
CA PHE A 165 5.06 -7.79 15.49
C PHE A 165 4.23 -7.76 16.79
N GLY A 166 4.16 -6.64 17.49
CA GLY A 166 3.17 -6.52 18.56
C GLY A 166 3.31 -5.28 19.42
N GLN A 167 2.25 -4.98 20.15
CA GLN A 167 2.18 -3.83 21.03
C GLN A 167 1.58 -4.19 22.38
N THR A 168 1.92 -3.41 23.39
CA THR A 168 1.25 -3.48 24.68
C THR A 168 1.37 -2.13 25.39
N PHE A 169 0.46 -1.81 26.29
CA PHE A 169 0.60 -0.63 27.16
C PHE A 169 1.43 -0.96 28.39
N SER A 170 2.07 0.04 28.99
CA SER A 170 2.93 -0.13 30.16
C SER A 170 2.25 -0.70 31.40
N PHE A 171 0.92 -0.61 31.48
CA PHE A 171 0.11 -1.20 32.55
C PHE A 171 -0.30 -2.66 32.28
N TYR A 172 0.06 -3.24 31.13
CA TYR A 172 -0.12 -4.66 30.82
C TYR A 172 1.21 -5.40 30.80
N ALA A 173 1.17 -6.70 31.11
CA ALA A 173 2.33 -7.56 30.96
C ALA A 173 2.67 -7.72 29.47
N THR A 174 3.95 -7.55 29.14
CA THR A 174 4.48 -7.81 27.80
C THR A 174 4.48 -9.33 27.52
N PRO A 175 4.13 -9.76 26.29
CA PRO A 175 4.15 -11.17 25.93
C PRO A 175 5.60 -11.69 25.82
N THR A 176 5.77 -12.99 26.06
CA THR A 176 7.01 -13.70 25.73
C THR A 176 6.89 -14.25 24.31
N TYR A 177 7.79 -13.82 23.43
CA TYR A 177 7.87 -14.27 22.04
C TYR A 177 8.79 -15.49 21.97
N LYS A 178 8.34 -16.54 21.30
CA LYS A 178 9.13 -17.74 21.03
C LYS A 178 9.65 -17.71 19.60
N PHE A 179 10.89 -18.14 19.40
CA PHE A 179 11.52 -18.27 18.09
C PHE A 179 12.46 -19.48 18.06
N GLU A 180 12.70 -20.02 16.87
CA GLU A 180 13.51 -21.23 16.67
C GLU A 180 14.81 -20.87 15.94
N LEU A 181 15.94 -21.35 16.44
CA LEU A 181 17.24 -21.20 15.76
C LEU A 181 17.80 -22.55 15.33
N ASP A 182 18.16 -22.66 14.06
CA ASP A 182 18.70 -23.89 13.51
C ASP A 182 20.22 -23.93 13.59
N GLY A 183 20.76 -25.00 14.19
CA GLY A 183 22.17 -25.33 14.06
C GLY A 183 23.13 -24.32 14.69
N VAL A 184 22.74 -23.69 15.80
CA VAL A 184 23.65 -22.83 16.58
C VAL A 184 24.92 -23.61 16.94
N VAL A 185 26.10 -23.05 16.67
CA VAL A 185 27.37 -23.68 17.05
C VAL A 185 27.44 -23.84 18.58
N ALA A 186 27.69 -25.07 19.03
CA ALA A 186 27.68 -25.42 20.45
C ALA A 186 28.67 -24.56 21.26
N ASN A 187 28.21 -24.07 22.42
CA ASN A 187 28.96 -23.19 23.33
C ASN A 187 29.37 -21.84 22.72
N SER A 188 28.80 -21.43 21.58
CA SER A 188 29.02 -20.08 21.08
C SER A 188 28.32 -19.06 21.97
N THR A 189 29.06 -18.04 22.40
CA THR A 189 28.52 -16.84 23.04
C THR A 189 28.55 -15.65 22.09
N SER A 190 28.80 -15.83 20.80
CA SER A 190 29.03 -14.72 19.87
C SER A 190 27.78 -14.31 19.08
N ALA A 191 26.58 -14.67 19.55
CA ALA A 191 25.37 -14.20 18.91
C ALA A 191 25.14 -12.72 19.25
N SER A 192 24.62 -11.96 18.30
CA SER A 192 24.12 -10.61 18.51
C SER A 192 22.63 -10.55 18.22
N VAL A 193 21.94 -9.66 18.92
CA VAL A 193 20.52 -9.37 18.71
C VAL A 193 20.37 -7.91 18.35
N GLU A 194 19.75 -7.66 17.22
CA GLU A 194 19.22 -6.36 16.82
C GLU A 194 17.73 -6.33 17.16
N VAL A 195 17.25 -5.30 17.84
CA VAL A 195 15.82 -5.12 18.12
C VAL A 195 15.39 -3.75 17.64
N GLU A 196 14.34 -3.72 16.84
CA GLU A 196 13.68 -2.48 16.45
C GLU A 196 12.35 -2.33 17.20
N MET A 197 12.21 -1.22 17.92
CA MET A 197 11.02 -0.86 18.67
C MET A 197 10.47 0.48 18.19
N TYR A 198 9.16 0.68 18.29
CA TYR A 198 8.51 1.95 18.01
C TYR A 198 7.98 2.56 19.30
N GLY A 199 8.29 3.84 19.53
CA GLY A 199 7.52 4.69 20.44
C GLY A 199 6.25 5.16 19.74
N LEU A 200 5.11 5.03 20.40
CA LEU A 200 3.80 5.41 19.85
C LEU A 200 3.17 6.61 20.57
N LEU A 201 3.85 7.18 21.55
CA LEU A 201 3.43 8.35 22.31
C LEU A 201 4.58 9.36 22.33
N ASP A 202 4.24 10.61 22.59
CA ASP A 202 5.20 11.70 22.75
C ASP A 202 4.65 12.63 23.82
N PHE A 203 5.16 12.52 25.05
CA PHE A 203 4.74 13.37 26.17
C PHE A 203 5.57 14.64 26.22
N ASP A 204 4.93 15.79 26.48
CA ASP A 204 5.59 17.08 26.68
C ASP A 204 6.33 17.12 28.04
N ILE A 205 7.44 16.39 28.13
CA ILE A 205 8.34 16.29 29.28
C ILE A 205 9.79 16.56 28.85
N GLU A 206 10.63 17.00 29.78
CA GLU A 206 12.06 17.13 29.53
C GLU A 206 12.74 15.77 29.68
N GLY A 207 13.15 15.14 28.58
CA GLY A 207 13.88 13.88 28.57
C GLY A 207 13.19 12.80 27.74
N ASN A 208 13.52 11.53 28.01
CA ASN A 208 12.91 10.39 27.34
C ASN A 208 11.56 10.07 27.95
N ASP A 209 10.61 9.60 27.15
CA ASP A 209 9.30 9.11 27.58
C ASP A 209 9.09 7.60 27.42
N HIS A 210 10.06 6.92 26.79
CA HIS A 210 10.08 5.47 26.62
C HIS A 210 11.25 4.81 27.35
N HIS A 211 11.00 3.74 28.12
CA HIS A 211 12.05 2.92 28.76
C HIS A 211 11.68 1.43 28.76
N TYR A 212 12.54 0.61 28.14
CA TYR A 212 12.38 -0.84 28.14
C TYR A 212 13.69 -1.60 28.34
N GLU A 213 13.58 -2.79 28.90
CA GLU A 213 14.64 -3.79 29.00
C GLU A 213 14.38 -4.99 28.10
N ILE A 214 15.41 -5.62 27.57
CA ILE A 214 15.32 -6.83 26.73
C ILE A 214 15.85 -8.04 27.49
N LEU A 215 15.10 -9.13 27.43
CA LEU A 215 15.46 -10.45 27.92
C LEU A 215 15.47 -11.47 26.79
N VAL A 216 16.55 -12.26 26.72
CA VAL A 216 16.64 -13.43 25.84
C VAL A 216 16.91 -14.66 26.68
N ASN A 217 16.07 -15.69 26.54
CA ASN A 217 16.11 -16.91 27.36
C ASN A 217 16.08 -16.61 28.88
N GLY A 218 15.36 -15.54 29.26
CA GLY A 218 15.25 -15.07 30.64
C GLY A 218 16.45 -14.27 31.17
N ASN A 219 17.52 -14.10 30.38
CA ASN A 219 18.68 -13.29 30.74
C ASN A 219 18.44 -11.84 30.31
N LEU A 220 18.63 -10.87 31.22
CA LEU A 220 18.65 -9.45 30.89
C LEU A 220 19.89 -9.15 30.03
N VAL A 221 19.67 -8.66 28.81
CA VAL A 221 20.74 -8.44 27.84
C VAL A 221 20.77 -7.00 27.30
N GLY A 222 19.71 -6.21 27.48
CA GLY A 222 19.66 -4.82 27.02
C GLY A 222 18.73 -3.94 27.88
N ASP A 223 18.99 -2.64 27.86
CA ASP A 223 18.24 -1.58 28.53
C ASP A 223 18.32 -0.31 27.64
N GLN A 224 17.18 0.25 27.21
CA GLN A 224 17.12 1.47 26.41
C GLN A 224 16.10 2.46 26.92
N GLN A 225 16.45 3.74 26.78
CA GLN A 225 15.50 4.83 26.80
C GLN A 225 15.58 5.63 25.49
N PHE A 226 14.45 6.15 25.06
CA PHE A 226 14.36 7.04 23.89
C PHE A 226 13.12 7.93 24.02
N ASP A 227 13.05 8.94 23.16
CA ASP A 227 12.05 10.00 23.24
C ASP A 227 11.19 10.03 21.98
N GLY A 228 9.90 10.26 22.17
CA GLY A 228 8.91 10.60 21.16
C GLY A 228 8.46 9.44 20.26
N ALA A 229 7.53 9.78 19.36
CA ALA A 229 6.91 8.83 18.43
C ALA A 229 7.84 8.47 17.26
N THR A 230 8.89 7.69 17.54
CA THR A 230 9.94 7.31 16.58
C THR A 230 10.25 5.81 16.59
N ALA A 231 10.91 5.34 15.54
CA ALA A 231 11.56 4.04 15.54
C ALA A 231 12.95 4.13 16.20
N THR A 232 13.31 3.12 16.99
CA THR A 232 14.62 2.98 17.61
C THR A 232 15.17 1.58 17.39
N THR A 233 16.49 1.47 17.32
CA THR A 233 17.19 0.18 17.19
C THR A 233 18.20 -0.01 18.32
N MET A 234 18.19 -1.17 18.95
CA MET A 234 19.24 -1.63 19.88
C MET A 234 20.06 -2.74 19.24
N GLN A 235 21.38 -2.65 19.35
CA GLN A 235 22.31 -3.75 19.06
C GLN A 235 22.85 -4.31 20.37
N ILE A 236 22.78 -5.63 20.53
CA ILE A 236 23.23 -6.32 21.74
C ILE A 236 24.16 -7.45 21.33
N ASP A 237 25.40 -7.41 21.79
CA ASP A 237 26.38 -8.47 21.56
C ASP A 237 26.40 -9.49 22.70
N ASN A 238 26.95 -10.66 22.40
CA ASN A 238 27.20 -11.76 23.32
C ASN A 238 25.93 -12.35 23.97
N VAL A 239 24.85 -12.46 23.20
CA VAL A 239 23.56 -12.97 23.68
C VAL A 239 23.56 -14.50 23.75
N PRO A 240 23.17 -15.10 24.89
CA PRO A 240 23.10 -16.56 25.01
C PRO A 240 21.90 -17.13 24.27
N VAL A 241 22.16 -17.85 23.18
CA VAL A 241 21.15 -18.54 22.37
C VAL A 241 21.48 -20.02 22.21
N THR A 242 20.46 -20.85 21.97
CA THR A 242 20.60 -22.29 21.77
C THR A 242 20.01 -22.72 20.44
N SER A 243 20.43 -23.87 19.91
CA SER A 243 19.70 -24.48 18.80
C SER A 243 18.33 -24.98 19.29
N GLY A 244 17.28 -24.77 18.50
CA GLY A 244 15.88 -25.02 18.86
C GLY A 244 15.22 -23.79 19.47
N GLU A 245 14.27 -24.03 20.39
CA GLU A 245 13.43 -22.98 20.97
C GLU A 245 14.26 -22.00 21.80
N ASN A 246 14.06 -20.72 21.53
CA ASN A 246 14.54 -19.59 22.31
C ASN A 246 13.36 -18.67 22.64
N THR A 247 13.56 -17.76 23.61
CA THR A 247 12.56 -16.76 23.98
C THR A 247 13.12 -15.35 23.95
N PHE A 248 12.30 -14.42 23.50
CA PHE A 248 12.52 -12.98 23.52
C PHE A 248 11.41 -12.30 24.32
N LYS A 249 11.76 -11.31 25.14
CA LYS A 249 10.80 -10.50 25.89
C LYS A 249 11.36 -9.10 26.10
N TYR A 250 10.53 -8.07 25.97
CA TYR A 250 10.85 -6.74 26.49
C TYR A 250 10.03 -6.46 27.75
N ASN A 251 10.52 -5.65 28.69
CA ASN A 251 9.79 -5.22 29.89
C ASN A 251 9.80 -3.70 30.00
N TYR A 252 8.66 -3.10 30.31
CA TYR A 252 8.57 -1.68 30.62
C TYR A 252 9.31 -1.32 31.91
N ARG A 253 9.86 -0.11 31.90
CA ARG A 253 10.39 0.58 33.07
C ARG A 253 9.73 1.94 33.18
N SER A 254 9.36 2.32 34.40
CA SER A 254 8.68 3.59 34.66
C SER A 254 9.66 4.76 34.57
N ILE A 255 9.28 5.80 33.84
CA ILE A 255 9.96 7.10 33.85
C ILE A 255 9.15 8.09 34.70
N ALA A 256 9.84 8.92 35.47
CA ALA A 256 9.17 9.97 36.25
C ALA A 256 8.55 11.02 35.32
N GLY A 257 7.27 11.33 35.51
CA GLY A 257 6.54 12.27 34.66
C GLY A 257 5.76 11.63 33.51
N VAL A 258 6.01 10.35 33.21
CA VAL A 258 5.28 9.58 32.19
C VAL A 258 4.16 8.78 32.86
N PRO A 259 2.88 9.11 32.65
CA PRO A 259 1.76 8.45 33.34
C PRO A 259 1.51 7.03 32.84
N PHE A 260 1.74 6.78 31.56
CA PHE A 260 1.70 5.49 30.89
C PHE A 260 2.54 5.57 29.63
N ASP A 261 2.90 4.42 29.07
CA ASP A 261 3.77 4.32 27.91
C ASP A 261 3.20 3.26 26.95
N ARG A 262 3.51 3.42 25.67
CA ARG A 262 3.11 2.54 24.58
C ARG A 262 4.28 2.41 23.59
N ILE A 263 4.93 1.27 23.68
CA ILE A 263 6.01 0.83 22.81
C ILE A 263 5.56 -0.44 22.09
N SER A 264 5.94 -0.53 20.81
CA SER A 264 5.70 -1.69 19.96
C SER A 264 6.99 -2.38 19.54
N LEU A 265 6.99 -3.70 19.53
CA LEU A 265 8.04 -4.50 18.90
C LEU A 265 7.78 -4.54 17.39
N ASN A 266 8.69 -3.99 16.60
CA ASN A 266 8.63 -4.10 15.15
C ASN A 266 9.19 -5.45 14.69
N LYS A 267 10.48 -5.66 14.92
CA LYS A 267 11.20 -6.88 14.59
C LYS A 267 12.36 -7.08 15.56
N PHE A 268 12.86 -8.30 15.62
CA PHE A 268 14.20 -8.56 16.12
C PHE A 268 14.94 -9.54 15.22
N ALA A 269 16.24 -9.32 15.07
CA ALA A 269 17.12 -10.17 14.29
C ALA A 269 18.20 -10.75 15.19
N VAL A 270 18.43 -12.06 15.10
CA VAL A 270 19.48 -12.78 15.83
C VAL A 270 20.54 -13.22 14.84
N THR A 271 21.72 -12.62 14.91
CA THR A 271 22.88 -13.05 14.12
C THR A 271 23.74 -13.98 14.95
N TYR A 272 23.96 -15.21 14.49
CA TYR A 272 24.70 -16.22 15.25
C TYR A 272 25.55 -17.11 14.34
N PRO A 273 26.64 -17.72 14.87
CA PRO A 273 27.35 -18.77 14.16
C PRO A 273 26.46 -20.00 14.00
N ARG A 274 26.11 -20.31 12.76
CA ARG A 274 25.32 -21.47 12.36
C ARG A 274 26.22 -22.51 11.70
N VAL A 275 26.00 -23.79 12.02
CA VAL A 275 26.72 -24.89 11.37
C VAL A 275 26.38 -24.95 9.88
N THR A 276 27.36 -25.32 9.05
CA THR A 276 27.20 -25.41 7.59
C THR A 276 26.50 -26.72 7.15
N ASP A 277 25.23 -26.86 7.53
CA ASP A 277 24.39 -28.01 7.21
C ASP A 277 23.14 -27.57 6.45
N ALA A 278 23.02 -27.97 5.18
CA ALA A 278 21.93 -27.57 4.30
C ALA A 278 20.74 -28.55 4.31
N SER A 279 20.68 -29.50 5.24
CA SER A 279 19.64 -30.56 5.24
C SER A 279 18.20 -30.04 5.34
N ALA A 280 17.97 -28.86 5.92
CA ALA A 280 16.64 -28.27 6.05
C ALA A 280 16.08 -27.76 4.71
N GLU A 281 16.86 -26.96 3.98
CA GLU A 281 16.37 -26.24 2.80
C GLU A 281 17.09 -26.61 1.51
N GLY A 282 18.17 -27.38 1.54
CA GLY A 282 19.03 -27.65 0.37
C GLY A 282 19.71 -26.39 -0.19
N ARG A 283 19.73 -25.32 0.60
CA ARG A 283 20.39 -24.04 0.33
C ARG A 283 20.86 -23.43 1.65
N LEU A 284 21.86 -22.55 1.58
CA LEU A 284 22.32 -21.72 2.69
C LEU A 284 22.68 -20.34 2.18
N GLU A 285 22.30 -19.31 2.92
CA GLU A 285 22.66 -17.92 2.65
C GLU A 285 23.12 -17.27 3.95
N GLY A 286 24.23 -16.53 3.89
CA GLY A 286 24.75 -15.80 5.03
C GLY A 286 26.19 -15.37 4.83
N ARG A 287 26.80 -14.83 5.89
CA ARG A 287 28.14 -14.25 5.84
C ARG A 287 29.19 -15.27 6.24
N PHE A 288 30.12 -15.57 5.33
CA PHE A 288 31.20 -16.52 5.55
C PHE A 288 32.51 -15.78 5.81
N THR A 289 33.21 -16.13 6.88
CA THR A 289 34.48 -15.51 7.30
C THR A 289 35.67 -16.47 7.22
N ASN A 290 35.41 -17.78 7.17
CA ASN A 290 36.42 -18.82 7.04
C ASN A 290 37.08 -18.80 5.65
N TYR A 291 38.38 -19.06 5.56
CA TYR A 291 39.15 -19.09 4.29
C TYR A 291 38.63 -20.11 3.28
N GLN A 292 38.23 -21.29 3.79
CA GLN A 292 37.58 -22.37 3.07
C GLN A 292 36.46 -22.94 3.92
N VAL A 293 35.41 -23.42 3.27
CA VAL A 293 34.16 -23.81 3.90
C VAL A 293 33.75 -25.18 3.38
N GLN A 294 33.22 -26.02 4.26
CA GLN A 294 32.54 -27.25 3.88
C GLN A 294 31.04 -27.11 4.19
N ILE A 295 30.21 -27.22 3.17
CA ILE A 295 28.76 -27.35 3.31
C ILE A 295 28.41 -28.84 3.29
N ARG A 296 27.66 -29.31 4.28
CA ARG A 296 27.17 -30.69 4.38
C ARG A 296 25.72 -30.78 3.93
N ASN A 297 25.30 -31.98 3.51
CA ASN A 297 23.92 -32.33 3.15
C ASN A 297 23.32 -31.42 2.06
N ILE A 298 24.09 -31.22 1.00
CA ILE A 298 23.69 -30.47 -0.18
C ILE A 298 24.07 -31.25 -1.43
N ASP A 299 23.35 -31.03 -2.52
CA ASP A 299 23.66 -31.60 -3.83
C ASP A 299 25.12 -31.37 -4.23
N GLU A 300 25.77 -32.38 -4.81
CA GLU A 300 27.16 -32.32 -5.29
C GLU A 300 27.35 -31.31 -6.43
N ASN A 301 26.25 -30.98 -7.14
CA ASN A 301 26.21 -29.97 -8.20
C ASN A 301 25.73 -28.59 -7.72
N ALA A 302 25.73 -28.36 -6.39
CA ALA A 302 25.36 -27.07 -5.83
C ALA A 302 26.20 -25.92 -6.40
N SER A 303 25.54 -24.80 -6.68
CA SER A 303 26.20 -23.59 -7.12
C SER A 303 26.47 -22.66 -5.95
N VAL A 304 27.64 -22.02 -5.97
CA VAL A 304 28.07 -21.07 -4.95
C VAL A 304 28.16 -19.69 -5.58
N TYR A 305 27.45 -18.73 -5.00
CA TYR A 305 27.43 -17.34 -5.41
C TYR A 305 28.01 -16.49 -4.29
N ARG A 306 28.88 -15.53 -4.64
CA ARG A 306 29.25 -14.41 -3.77
C ARG A 306 28.35 -13.23 -4.12
N VAL A 307 27.75 -12.62 -3.12
CA VAL A 307 26.83 -11.49 -3.27
C VAL A 307 27.39 -10.29 -2.52
N SER A 308 27.44 -9.11 -3.15
CA SER A 308 27.85 -7.87 -2.48
C SER A 308 26.83 -7.45 -1.44
N GLU A 309 27.25 -6.65 -0.45
CA GLU A 309 26.36 -6.17 0.62
C GLU A 309 25.18 -5.35 0.07
N ASP A 310 25.40 -4.54 -0.98
CA ASP A 310 24.35 -3.79 -1.67
C ASP A 310 23.51 -4.63 -2.66
N ARG A 311 23.82 -5.94 -2.79
CA ARG A 311 23.20 -6.89 -3.72
C ARG A 311 23.30 -6.54 -5.20
N ARG A 312 24.07 -5.49 -5.57
CA ARG A 312 24.24 -5.05 -6.97
C ARG A 312 25.28 -5.84 -7.74
N GLN A 313 26.11 -6.63 -7.07
CA GLN A 313 27.07 -7.51 -7.69
C GLN A 313 26.87 -8.95 -7.22
N VAL A 314 26.74 -9.86 -8.18
CA VAL A 314 26.63 -11.30 -7.93
C VAL A 314 27.69 -11.99 -8.79
N GLN A 315 28.49 -12.84 -8.15
CA GLN A 315 29.56 -13.60 -8.80
C GLN A 315 29.36 -15.08 -8.57
N ARG A 316 29.45 -15.91 -9.61
CA ARG A 316 29.35 -17.36 -9.50
C ARG A 316 30.74 -17.96 -9.38
N LEU A 317 30.98 -18.81 -8.38
CA LEU A 317 32.23 -19.57 -8.29
C LEU A 317 32.20 -20.69 -9.34
N THR A 318 33.01 -20.55 -10.38
CA THR A 318 33.09 -21.48 -11.53
C THR A 318 34.24 -22.48 -11.41
N ARG A 319 35.19 -22.23 -10.49
CA ARG A 319 36.26 -23.14 -10.09
C ARG A 319 36.52 -22.99 -8.60
N GLY A 320 37.03 -24.04 -7.97
CA GLY A 320 37.30 -24.07 -6.54
C GLY A 320 36.07 -24.47 -5.71
N VAL A 321 35.03 -25.01 -6.35
CA VAL A 321 33.92 -25.73 -5.71
C VAL A 321 34.10 -27.21 -6.04
N GLU A 322 34.20 -28.06 -5.02
CA GLU A 322 34.41 -29.50 -5.19
C GLU A 322 33.43 -30.29 -4.33
N ALA A 323 32.88 -31.37 -4.89
CA ALA A 323 32.06 -32.31 -4.14
C ALA A 323 32.90 -33.04 -3.08
N ARG A 324 32.38 -33.14 -1.86
CA ARG A 324 33.06 -33.81 -0.74
C ARG A 324 32.07 -34.44 0.22
N GLY A 325 31.98 -35.77 0.18
CA GLY A 325 31.02 -36.51 1.02
C GLY A 325 29.59 -36.21 0.58
N THR A 326 28.72 -35.81 1.51
CA THR A 326 27.31 -35.46 1.24
C THR A 326 27.11 -33.97 0.91
N GLY A 327 28.15 -33.25 0.46
CA GLY A 327 28.04 -31.83 0.16
C GLY A 327 29.20 -31.27 -0.65
N VAL A 328 29.45 -29.98 -0.53
CA VAL A 328 30.46 -29.26 -1.33
C VAL A 328 31.43 -28.48 -0.46
N VAL A 329 32.65 -28.30 -0.95
CA VAL A 329 33.65 -27.41 -0.36
C VAL A 329 33.98 -26.28 -1.32
N PHE A 330 34.24 -25.09 -0.78
CA PHE A 330 34.70 -23.95 -1.58
C PHE A 330 35.62 -23.02 -0.81
N SER A 331 36.39 -22.19 -1.52
CA SER A 331 37.22 -21.15 -0.92
C SER A 331 36.60 -19.76 -1.05
N THR A 332 36.63 -19.01 0.05
CA THR A 332 36.31 -17.59 0.10
C THR A 332 37.53 -16.70 -0.17
N ASN A 333 38.72 -17.29 -0.33
CA ASN A 333 40.03 -16.64 -0.30
C ASN A 333 40.30 -15.83 0.99
N GLY A 334 39.55 -16.07 2.07
CA GLY A 334 39.65 -15.31 3.32
C GLY A 334 38.96 -13.95 3.30
N GLU A 335 38.20 -13.65 2.25
CA GLU A 335 37.39 -12.43 2.16
C GLU A 335 36.04 -12.69 2.83
N ALA A 336 35.76 -11.98 3.92
CA ALA A 336 34.46 -12.02 4.56
C ALA A 336 33.41 -11.41 3.61
N SER A 337 32.42 -12.21 3.21
CA SER A 337 31.38 -11.79 2.26
C SER A 337 30.14 -12.65 2.42
N ASP A 338 29.04 -12.21 1.83
CA ASP A 338 27.82 -12.99 1.79
C ASP A 338 27.91 -14.00 0.65
N TYR A 339 27.57 -15.24 0.96
CA TYR A 339 27.49 -16.30 -0.03
C TYR A 339 26.11 -16.95 0.01
N VAL A 340 25.64 -17.31 -1.18
CA VAL A 340 24.48 -18.17 -1.39
C VAL A 340 24.98 -19.49 -1.97
N VAL A 341 24.71 -20.58 -1.27
CA VAL A 341 24.97 -21.94 -1.74
C VAL A 341 23.63 -22.59 -1.99
N VAL A 342 23.36 -23.01 -3.23
CA VAL A 342 22.05 -23.52 -3.65
C VAL A 342 22.21 -24.84 -4.39
N GLY A 343 21.49 -25.88 -3.94
CA GLY A 343 21.40 -27.16 -4.64
C GLY A 343 20.79 -26.99 -6.04
N SER A 344 21.12 -27.87 -6.99
CA SER A 344 20.74 -27.67 -8.40
C SER A 344 19.23 -27.57 -8.65
N ASP A 345 18.41 -28.11 -7.76
CA ASP A 345 16.94 -28.13 -7.77
C ASP A 345 16.28 -27.25 -6.68
N ARG A 346 17.06 -26.40 -5.99
CA ARG A 346 16.60 -25.60 -4.82
C ARG A 346 16.55 -24.09 -5.07
N TYR A 347 16.63 -23.67 -6.33
CA TYR A 347 16.38 -22.29 -6.73
C TYR A 347 14.91 -21.92 -6.52
N HIS A 348 14.65 -20.66 -6.16
CA HIS A 348 13.29 -20.15 -6.20
C HIS A 348 12.81 -19.98 -7.65
N THR A 349 11.51 -20.11 -7.88
CA THR A 349 10.89 -19.91 -9.20
C THR A 349 9.94 -18.72 -9.13
N PRO A 350 10.21 -17.61 -9.84
CA PRO A 350 9.29 -16.49 -9.89
C PRO A 350 8.10 -16.81 -10.80
N GLN A 351 6.98 -16.14 -10.58
CA GLN A 351 5.85 -16.18 -11.49
C GLN A 351 6.16 -15.34 -12.74
N VAL A 352 5.93 -15.92 -13.92
CA VAL A 352 6.07 -15.19 -15.19
C VAL A 352 4.72 -14.61 -15.56
N ARG A 353 4.63 -13.29 -15.71
CA ARG A 353 3.43 -12.58 -16.18
C ARG A 353 3.76 -11.80 -17.46
N MET A 354 2.79 -11.72 -18.36
CA MET A 354 2.93 -10.92 -19.58
C MET A 354 2.97 -9.43 -19.28
N ILE A 355 3.70 -8.69 -20.10
CA ILE A 355 3.63 -7.23 -20.14
C ILE A 355 2.29 -6.85 -20.79
N PRO A 356 1.47 -5.98 -20.16
CA PRO A 356 0.25 -5.49 -20.77
C PRO A 356 0.55 -4.76 -22.08
N GLU A 357 -0.34 -4.83 -23.06
CA GLU A 357 -0.19 -4.05 -24.31
C GLU A 357 -0.17 -2.57 -23.96
N ALA A 358 0.84 -1.84 -24.43
CA ALA A 358 1.01 -0.44 -24.06
C ALA A 358 -0.13 0.43 -24.63
N GLU A 359 -0.82 1.14 -23.75
CA GLU A 359 -1.85 2.11 -24.13
C GLU A 359 -1.31 3.54 -24.05
N ASP A 360 -1.72 4.42 -24.98
CA ASP A 360 -1.43 5.84 -24.84
C ASP A 360 -2.35 6.48 -23.78
N ILE A 361 -1.80 6.58 -22.58
CA ILE A 361 -2.44 7.24 -21.42
C ILE A 361 -1.86 8.63 -21.17
N SER A 362 -0.81 9.03 -21.90
CA SER A 362 0.01 10.22 -21.59
C SER A 362 -0.30 11.43 -22.47
N ASN A 363 -1.11 11.26 -23.52
CA ASN A 363 -1.47 12.34 -24.45
C ASN A 363 -2.99 12.59 -24.50
N GLY A 364 -3.36 13.77 -24.99
CA GLY A 364 -4.74 14.21 -25.18
C GLY A 364 -5.10 15.43 -24.33
N GLN A 365 -6.38 15.81 -24.37
CA GLN A 365 -6.93 16.90 -23.56
C GLN A 365 -8.26 16.47 -22.95
N PHE A 366 -8.31 16.37 -21.62
CA PHE A 366 -9.44 15.83 -20.88
C PHE A 366 -9.68 16.63 -19.61
N ASP A 367 -10.93 16.77 -19.18
CA ASP A 367 -11.30 17.49 -17.96
C ASP A 367 -11.46 16.52 -16.78
N TYR A 368 -12.04 15.34 -17.05
CA TYR A 368 -12.40 14.33 -16.05
C TYR A 368 -11.65 13.02 -16.29
N LEU A 369 -10.68 12.73 -15.44
CA LEU A 369 -9.87 11.53 -15.48
C LEU A 369 -10.42 10.46 -14.55
N VAL A 370 -10.64 9.26 -15.08
CA VAL A 370 -10.99 8.07 -14.31
C VAL A 370 -9.81 7.11 -14.34
N ILE A 371 -9.28 6.77 -13.15
CA ILE A 371 -8.31 5.69 -12.97
C ILE A 371 -9.06 4.52 -12.32
N ALA A 372 -9.13 3.39 -13.01
CA ALA A 372 -9.94 2.25 -12.61
C ALA A 372 -9.13 0.96 -12.57
N HIS A 373 -9.45 0.08 -11.61
CA HIS A 373 -8.94 -1.28 -11.61
C HIS A 373 -9.66 -2.10 -12.70
N PRO A 374 -8.97 -2.97 -13.46
CA PRO A 374 -9.56 -3.67 -14.61
C PRO A 374 -10.76 -4.55 -14.25
N SER A 375 -10.86 -5.06 -13.02
CA SER A 375 -12.04 -5.82 -12.56
C SER A 375 -13.33 -4.99 -12.46
N LEU A 376 -13.23 -3.66 -12.56
CA LEU A 376 -14.35 -2.71 -12.45
C LEU A 376 -14.59 -1.94 -13.76
N MET A 377 -13.82 -2.21 -14.81
CA MET A 377 -13.98 -1.59 -16.13
C MET A 377 -15.08 -2.30 -16.95
N GLY A 378 -16.28 -2.39 -16.36
CA GLY A 378 -17.47 -2.98 -16.97
C GLY A 378 -18.54 -1.95 -17.30
N VAL A 379 -19.75 -2.45 -17.60
CA VAL A 379 -20.92 -1.63 -17.99
C VAL A 379 -21.29 -0.59 -16.93
N GLU A 380 -21.09 -0.91 -15.65
CA GLU A 380 -21.37 0.02 -14.55
C GLU A 380 -20.46 1.26 -14.61
N LEU A 381 -19.19 1.10 -14.99
CA LEU A 381 -18.30 2.23 -15.20
C LEU A 381 -18.67 3.02 -16.46
N GLU A 382 -19.05 2.32 -17.53
CA GLU A 382 -19.48 2.95 -18.78
C GLU A 382 -20.70 3.88 -18.57
N GLU A 383 -21.64 3.52 -17.69
CA GLU A 383 -22.78 4.37 -17.33
C GLU A 383 -22.35 5.68 -16.65
N LEU A 384 -21.41 5.61 -15.70
CA LEU A 384 -20.84 6.81 -15.06
C LEU A 384 -20.12 7.70 -16.07
N VAL A 385 -19.30 7.08 -16.94
CA VAL A 385 -18.56 7.79 -17.98
C VAL A 385 -19.51 8.43 -18.98
N ALA A 386 -20.60 7.74 -19.38
CA ALA A 386 -21.61 8.27 -20.28
C ALA A 386 -22.35 9.47 -19.68
N LEU A 387 -22.66 9.44 -18.38
CA LEU A 387 -23.21 10.59 -17.66
C LEU A 387 -22.25 11.79 -17.72
N ARG A 388 -20.98 11.59 -17.35
CA ARG A 388 -20.00 12.68 -17.27
C ARG A 388 -19.53 13.20 -18.63
N SER A 389 -19.59 12.38 -19.66
CA SER A 389 -19.27 12.78 -21.04
C SER A 389 -20.30 13.74 -21.64
N GLN A 390 -21.42 13.99 -20.97
CA GLN A 390 -22.39 15.03 -21.37
C GLN A 390 -21.87 16.44 -21.09
N GLU A 391 -20.95 16.58 -20.13
CA GLU A 391 -20.45 17.89 -19.67
C GLU A 391 -18.92 18.02 -19.79
N TYR A 392 -18.19 16.91 -19.69
CA TYR A 392 -16.72 16.89 -19.60
C TYR A 392 -16.11 16.00 -20.68
N ARG A 393 -14.88 16.33 -21.10
CA ARG A 393 -14.05 15.39 -21.87
C ARG A 393 -13.49 14.35 -20.90
N THR A 394 -13.97 13.12 -21.02
CA THR A 394 -13.62 12.03 -20.10
C THR A 394 -12.48 11.16 -20.66
N LYS A 395 -11.60 10.69 -19.78
CA LYS A 395 -10.61 9.65 -20.10
C LYS A 395 -10.66 8.57 -19.03
N VAL A 396 -10.82 7.32 -19.44
CA VAL A 396 -10.69 6.15 -18.56
C VAL A 396 -9.32 5.53 -18.78
N VAL A 397 -8.66 5.18 -17.67
CA VAL A 397 -7.33 4.58 -17.64
C VAL A 397 -7.35 3.38 -16.73
N ASN A 398 -6.85 2.26 -17.24
CA ASN A 398 -6.56 1.07 -16.45
C ASN A 398 -5.35 1.36 -15.54
N VAL A 399 -5.50 1.17 -14.23
CA VAL A 399 -4.42 1.41 -13.26
C VAL A 399 -3.16 0.57 -13.53
N GLU A 400 -3.28 -0.61 -14.17
CA GLU A 400 -2.13 -1.41 -14.57
C GLU A 400 -1.24 -0.70 -15.61
N GLN A 401 -1.82 0.15 -16.48
CA GLN A 401 -1.05 0.99 -17.40
C GLN A 401 -0.31 2.10 -16.65
N VAL A 402 -0.90 2.62 -15.58
CA VAL A 402 -0.27 3.61 -14.70
C VAL A 402 0.95 2.99 -14.01
N TYR A 403 0.80 1.81 -13.42
CA TYR A 403 1.93 1.09 -12.81
C TYR A 403 3.02 0.77 -13.84
N ALA A 404 2.63 0.32 -15.03
CA ALA A 404 3.59 0.01 -16.10
C ALA A 404 4.42 1.24 -16.52
N GLN A 405 3.79 2.39 -16.72
CA GLN A 405 4.43 3.57 -17.31
C GLN A 405 5.04 4.54 -16.29
N TYR A 406 4.54 4.57 -15.06
CA TYR A 406 4.96 5.50 -14.00
C TYR A 406 5.51 4.81 -12.74
N GLY A 407 5.39 3.49 -12.65
CA GLY A 407 5.82 2.71 -11.48
C GLY A 407 6.75 1.54 -11.79
N TYR A 408 7.25 1.41 -13.02
CA TYR A 408 8.07 0.27 -13.46
C TYR A 408 7.38 -1.09 -13.20
N HIS A 409 6.07 -1.15 -13.41
CA HIS A 409 5.19 -2.29 -13.14
C HIS A 409 4.99 -2.64 -11.66
N GLN A 410 5.48 -1.82 -10.73
CA GLN A 410 5.23 -1.97 -9.31
C GLN A 410 3.88 -1.33 -8.94
N VAL A 411 3.12 -2.03 -8.11
CA VAL A 411 1.92 -1.45 -7.49
C VAL A 411 2.36 -0.43 -6.44
N GLY A 412 1.88 0.80 -6.56
CA GLY A 412 2.16 1.83 -5.57
C GLY A 412 1.46 3.15 -5.84
N ALA A 413 1.19 3.88 -4.76
CA ALA A 413 0.57 5.20 -4.81
C ALA A 413 1.42 6.23 -5.59
N ASP A 414 2.74 6.12 -5.54
CA ASP A 414 3.64 7.08 -6.21
C ASP A 414 3.48 7.08 -7.73
N ALA A 415 3.18 5.92 -8.34
CA ALA A 415 2.89 5.82 -9.77
C ALA A 415 1.58 6.55 -10.14
N ILE A 416 0.55 6.41 -9.28
CA ILE A 416 -0.74 7.08 -9.44
C ILE A 416 -0.56 8.60 -9.31
N GLU A 417 0.18 9.04 -8.30
CA GLU A 417 0.53 10.45 -8.09
C GLU A 417 1.28 11.03 -9.29
N ALA A 418 2.33 10.35 -9.76
CA ALA A 418 3.12 10.81 -10.89
C ALA A 418 2.27 10.93 -12.16
N TYR A 419 1.35 9.99 -12.38
CA TYR A 419 0.43 10.05 -13.51
C TYR A 419 -0.59 11.19 -13.39
N ILE A 420 -1.19 11.38 -12.22
CA ILE A 420 -2.13 12.50 -11.97
C ILE A 420 -1.42 13.84 -12.18
N GLN A 421 -0.21 14.01 -11.66
CA GLN A 421 0.59 15.22 -11.89
C GLN A 421 0.86 15.47 -13.38
N HIS A 422 1.21 14.42 -14.13
CA HIS A 422 1.40 14.52 -15.58
C HIS A 422 0.10 14.92 -16.28
N ALA A 423 -1.02 14.27 -15.95
CA ALA A 423 -2.30 14.51 -16.59
C ALA A 423 -2.84 15.92 -16.32
N VAL A 424 -2.69 16.43 -15.09
CA VAL A 424 -3.08 17.82 -14.76
C VAL A 424 -2.22 18.82 -15.53
N ARG A 425 -0.89 18.64 -15.53
CA ARG A 425 0.04 19.61 -16.14
C ARG A 425 0.02 19.60 -17.68
N ASN A 426 -0.20 18.44 -18.29
CA ASN A 426 0.00 18.26 -19.73
C ASN A 426 -1.28 17.92 -20.50
N MET A 427 -2.30 17.38 -19.84
CA MET A 427 -3.55 16.93 -20.48
C MET A 427 -4.76 17.79 -20.08
N GLY A 428 -4.58 18.81 -19.23
CA GLY A 428 -5.64 19.73 -18.82
C GLY A 428 -6.66 19.12 -17.85
N VAL A 429 -6.33 17.99 -17.21
CA VAL A 429 -7.20 17.33 -16.23
C VAL A 429 -7.48 18.26 -15.05
N SER A 430 -8.75 18.41 -14.71
CA SER A 430 -9.22 19.25 -13.61
C SER A 430 -10.07 18.49 -12.59
N MET A 431 -10.37 17.21 -12.82
CA MET A 431 -11.09 16.35 -11.88
C MET A 431 -10.58 14.91 -12.00
N VAL A 432 -10.37 14.24 -10.86
CA VAL A 432 -9.89 12.85 -10.81
C VAL A 432 -10.86 11.97 -10.05
N MET A 433 -11.12 10.80 -10.61
CA MET A 433 -11.90 9.73 -10.00
C MET A 433 -11.10 8.43 -9.92
N LEU A 434 -11.03 7.86 -8.73
CA LEU A 434 -10.48 6.55 -8.46
C LEU A 434 -11.62 5.52 -8.34
N ILE A 435 -11.58 4.46 -9.15
CA ILE A 435 -12.60 3.40 -9.17
C ILE A 435 -11.97 2.10 -8.70
N GLY A 436 -12.12 1.83 -7.41
CA GLY A 436 -11.53 0.70 -6.73
C GLY A 436 -11.36 0.99 -5.24
N SER A 437 -11.66 0.00 -4.40
CA SER A 437 -11.41 0.06 -2.97
C SER A 437 -9.92 -0.05 -2.63
N ASP A 438 -9.60 0.30 -1.39
CA ASP A 438 -8.29 0.06 -0.81
C ASP A 438 -8.40 -0.67 0.55
N THR A 439 -7.28 -0.99 1.19
CA THR A 439 -7.23 -1.63 2.52
C THR A 439 -5.90 -1.35 3.21
N LEU A 440 -5.91 -1.21 4.53
CA LEU A 440 -4.67 -1.06 5.32
C LEU A 440 -3.74 -2.28 5.17
N ASP A 441 -4.30 -3.47 4.95
CA ASP A 441 -3.56 -4.74 4.95
C ASP A 441 -3.19 -5.19 3.53
N TYR A 442 -2.43 -4.35 2.83
CA TYR A 442 -1.97 -4.59 1.45
C TYR A 442 -1.25 -5.92 1.26
N LYS A 443 -0.48 -6.32 2.28
CA LYS A 443 0.37 -7.51 2.26
C LYS A 443 -0.35 -8.76 2.77
N GLN A 444 -1.60 -8.62 3.22
CA GLN A 444 -2.44 -9.69 3.76
C GLN A 444 -1.82 -10.38 4.97
N HIS A 445 -1.31 -9.58 5.90
CA HIS A 445 -0.75 -10.03 7.16
C HIS A 445 -1.80 -10.61 8.11
N VAL A 446 -2.98 -10.01 8.18
CA VAL A 446 -4.03 -10.36 9.18
C VAL A 446 -5.40 -10.63 8.56
N SER A 447 -5.60 -10.23 7.31
CA SER A 447 -6.85 -10.35 6.56
C SER A 447 -6.60 -10.90 5.15
N GLN A 448 -7.68 -11.20 4.44
CA GLN A 448 -7.65 -11.55 3.01
C GLN A 448 -8.14 -10.38 2.14
N SER A 449 -8.10 -9.17 2.68
CA SER A 449 -8.50 -7.97 1.95
C SER A 449 -7.53 -7.73 0.79
N VAL A 450 -8.04 -7.08 -0.26
CA VAL A 450 -7.25 -6.76 -1.46
C VAL A 450 -7.38 -5.27 -1.73
N SER A 451 -6.25 -4.61 -1.92
CA SER A 451 -6.22 -3.26 -2.50
C SER A 451 -6.41 -3.36 -4.01
N LEU A 452 -7.40 -2.67 -4.56
CA LEU A 452 -7.59 -2.56 -6.01
C LEU A 452 -6.86 -1.33 -6.56
N ILE A 453 -6.92 -0.21 -5.82
CA ILE A 453 -6.19 1.02 -6.12
C ILE A 453 -5.69 1.59 -4.80
N PRO A 454 -4.36 1.66 -4.58
CA PRO A 454 -3.80 2.28 -3.38
C PRO A 454 -4.22 3.74 -3.18
N THR A 455 -4.35 4.15 -1.93
CA THR A 455 -4.40 5.54 -1.47
C THR A 455 -3.01 5.99 -1.02
N LYS A 456 -2.77 7.30 -0.89
CA LYS A 456 -1.56 7.78 -0.21
C LYS A 456 -1.73 7.71 1.29
N TYR A 457 -0.64 7.49 1.99
CA TYR A 457 -0.57 7.72 3.44
C TYR A 457 0.23 8.99 3.71
N VAL A 458 -0.33 9.85 4.55
CA VAL A 458 0.28 11.12 4.95
C VAL A 458 0.25 11.25 6.46
N THR A 459 1.15 12.09 6.97
CA THR A 459 1.13 12.47 8.38
C THR A 459 0.22 13.66 8.60
N THR A 460 -0.72 13.54 9.53
CA THR A 460 -1.63 14.60 9.95
C THR A 460 -1.59 14.77 11.48
N PRO A 461 -1.38 15.98 12.00
CA PRO A 461 -1.43 16.24 13.43
C PRO A 461 -2.88 16.19 13.94
N GLY A 462 -3.16 15.38 14.97
CA GLY A 462 -4.49 15.18 15.54
C GLY A 462 -4.63 15.73 16.96
N GLY A 463 -4.00 16.87 17.27
CA GLY A 463 -3.89 17.39 18.63
C GLY A 463 -2.85 16.62 19.44
N ALA A 464 -3.27 15.87 20.47
CA ALA A 464 -2.38 15.10 21.35
C ALA A 464 -1.83 13.81 20.71
N LEU A 465 -2.30 13.43 19.52
CA LEU A 465 -1.84 12.27 18.78
C LEU A 465 -1.58 12.65 17.32
N THR A 466 -0.36 12.45 16.84
CA THR A 466 -0.03 12.56 15.42
C THR A 466 -0.38 11.26 14.72
N ILE A 467 -1.20 11.34 13.66
CA ILE A 467 -1.53 10.19 12.82
C ILE A 467 -0.58 10.21 11.64
N THR A 468 0.37 9.30 11.61
CA THR A 468 1.42 9.22 10.58
C THR A 468 0.97 8.49 9.33
N GLN A 469 -0.08 7.68 9.45
CA GLN A 469 -0.61 6.79 8.42
C GLN A 469 -2.06 7.14 8.08
N THR A 470 -2.34 8.42 7.80
CA THR A 470 -3.66 8.89 7.37
C THR A 470 -3.88 8.55 5.89
N PRO A 471 -4.92 7.76 5.53
CA PRO A 471 -5.31 7.53 4.15
C PRO A 471 -5.78 8.83 3.51
N SER A 472 -5.22 9.20 2.36
CA SER A 472 -5.46 10.50 1.73
C SER A 472 -5.45 10.39 0.21
N ASP A 473 -6.65 10.36 -0.38
CA ASP A 473 -6.79 10.60 -1.81
C ASP A 473 -6.67 12.09 -2.14
N ALA A 474 -6.98 12.98 -1.18
CA ALA A 474 -6.73 14.41 -1.29
C ALA A 474 -5.26 14.73 -1.63
N ALA A 475 -4.30 13.96 -1.10
CA ALA A 475 -2.87 14.13 -1.38
C ALA A 475 -2.48 13.85 -2.84
N TYR A 476 -3.27 13.07 -3.59
CA TYR A 476 -3.09 12.95 -5.05
C TYR A 476 -3.42 14.25 -5.78
N GLY A 477 -4.38 15.02 -5.25
CA GLY A 477 -4.83 16.29 -5.80
C GLY A 477 -3.94 17.48 -5.44
N ASP A 478 -3.00 17.33 -4.49
CA ASP A 478 -1.98 18.33 -4.16
C ASP A 478 -0.82 18.24 -5.18
N ILE A 479 -0.89 19.05 -6.23
CA ILE A 479 -0.01 18.98 -7.39
C ILE A 479 1.29 19.75 -7.16
N ASN A 480 1.22 20.79 -6.32
CA ASN A 480 2.34 21.68 -6.02
C ASN A 480 3.10 21.28 -4.72
N LYS A 481 2.55 20.35 -3.92
CA LYS A 481 3.10 19.82 -2.66
C LYS A 481 3.17 20.86 -1.54
N ASP A 482 2.20 21.78 -1.49
CA ASP A 482 2.05 22.76 -0.43
C ASP A 482 1.14 22.31 0.73
N GLY A 483 0.59 21.10 0.66
CA GLY A 483 -0.30 20.53 1.65
C GLY A 483 -1.78 20.91 1.45
N THR A 484 -2.12 21.69 0.42
CA THR A 484 -3.49 22.05 0.04
C THR A 484 -3.80 21.50 -1.36
N PRO A 485 -4.78 20.59 -1.52
CA PRO A 485 -5.12 20.03 -2.82
C PRO A 485 -5.53 21.10 -3.85
N ASP A 486 -5.00 20.98 -5.08
CA ASP A 486 -5.30 21.85 -6.23
C ASP A 486 -6.45 21.30 -7.10
N VAL A 487 -6.58 19.98 -7.17
CA VAL A 487 -7.53 19.27 -8.04
C VAL A 487 -8.40 18.34 -7.21
N PRO A 488 -9.73 18.35 -7.40
CA PRO A 488 -10.61 17.42 -6.69
C PRO A 488 -10.32 15.99 -7.11
N THR A 489 -10.03 15.16 -6.10
CA THR A 489 -9.86 13.72 -6.24
C THR A 489 -10.92 13.04 -5.39
N GLY A 490 -11.74 12.20 -6.03
CA GLY A 490 -12.75 11.38 -5.35
C GLY A 490 -12.55 9.90 -5.62
N ARG A 491 -13.15 9.07 -4.78
CA ARG A 491 -13.08 7.61 -4.90
C ARG A 491 -14.44 6.95 -4.80
N ILE A 492 -14.72 6.03 -5.71
CA ILE A 492 -15.76 5.01 -5.50
C ILE A 492 -15.07 3.74 -5.00
N SER A 493 -15.17 3.49 -3.68
CA SER A 493 -14.51 2.38 -2.98
C SER A 493 -15.19 1.02 -3.21
N ALA A 494 -15.57 0.72 -4.44
CA ALA A 494 -16.17 -0.57 -4.81
C ALA A 494 -15.09 -1.66 -4.93
N ARG A 495 -15.40 -2.87 -4.46
CA ARG A 495 -14.61 -4.10 -4.64
C ARG A 495 -15.10 -4.95 -5.81
N THR A 496 -16.36 -4.80 -6.18
CA THR A 496 -17.01 -5.61 -7.21
C THR A 496 -17.81 -4.75 -8.20
N PRO A 497 -18.07 -5.24 -9.42
CA PRO A 497 -18.96 -4.56 -10.37
C PRO A 497 -20.35 -4.28 -9.77
N ALA A 498 -20.89 -5.20 -8.97
CA ALA A 498 -22.20 -5.02 -8.33
C ALA A 498 -22.22 -3.85 -7.32
N GLU A 499 -21.15 -3.70 -6.55
CA GLU A 499 -20.99 -2.54 -5.64
C GLU A 499 -20.82 -1.24 -6.41
N LEU A 500 -20.04 -1.24 -7.50
CA LEU A 500 -19.91 -0.08 -8.38
C LEU A 500 -21.27 0.32 -8.96
N GLY A 501 -22.05 -0.65 -9.47
CA GLY A 501 -23.40 -0.43 -9.98
C GLY A 501 -24.36 0.15 -8.95
N ASN A 502 -24.25 -0.25 -7.67
CA ASN A 502 -25.05 0.34 -6.59
C ASN A 502 -24.75 1.84 -6.41
N VAL A 503 -23.47 2.23 -6.46
CA VAL A 503 -23.05 3.63 -6.31
C VAL A 503 -23.44 4.43 -7.55
N VAL A 504 -23.14 3.94 -8.75
CA VAL A 504 -23.45 4.60 -10.03
C VAL A 504 -24.94 4.79 -10.20
N GLY A 505 -25.76 3.79 -9.88
CA GLY A 505 -27.22 3.92 -9.90
C GLY A 505 -27.74 5.03 -8.97
N LYS A 506 -27.10 5.23 -7.81
CA LYS A 506 -27.43 6.34 -6.91
C LYS A 506 -26.93 7.69 -7.44
N ILE A 507 -25.77 7.75 -8.07
CA ILE A 507 -25.29 8.97 -8.74
C ILE A 507 -26.28 9.40 -9.84
N LEU A 508 -26.69 8.48 -10.70
CA LEU A 508 -27.68 8.74 -11.76
C LEU A 508 -29.02 9.22 -11.19
N ALA A 509 -29.53 8.55 -10.15
CA ALA A 509 -30.78 8.94 -9.50
C ALA A 509 -30.67 10.31 -8.79
N TYR A 510 -29.49 10.64 -8.23
CA TYR A 510 -29.26 11.94 -7.63
C TYR A 510 -29.25 13.04 -8.68
N GLU A 511 -28.51 12.89 -9.79
CA GLU A 511 -28.48 13.90 -10.86
C GLU A 511 -29.85 14.14 -11.50
N ALA A 512 -30.65 13.08 -11.65
CA ALA A 512 -32.01 13.15 -12.19
C ALA A 512 -33.08 13.53 -11.14
N ARG A 513 -32.68 13.92 -9.92
CA ARG A 513 -33.64 14.09 -8.82
C ARG A 513 -34.62 15.24 -9.06
N GLU A 514 -35.90 14.90 -8.96
CA GLU A 514 -36.99 15.87 -8.97
C GLU A 514 -37.81 15.70 -7.68
N GLY A 515 -38.13 16.81 -7.01
CA GLY A 515 -39.05 16.82 -5.85
C GLY A 515 -38.44 16.76 -4.44
N TYR A 516 -37.15 16.45 -4.30
CA TYR A 516 -36.43 16.58 -3.02
C TYR A 516 -35.19 17.49 -3.06
N VAL A 517 -34.96 18.19 -4.18
CA VAL A 517 -33.99 19.30 -4.30
C VAL A 517 -34.29 20.36 -3.23
N GLY A 518 -33.26 20.94 -2.61
CA GLY A 518 -33.39 22.00 -1.60
C GLY A 518 -33.64 21.51 -0.17
N ARG A 519 -33.98 20.23 0.04
CA ARG A 519 -34.20 19.68 1.38
C ARG A 519 -32.89 19.27 2.03
N THR A 520 -32.57 19.86 3.18
CA THR A 520 -31.35 19.58 3.94
C THR A 520 -31.73 19.19 5.37
N VAL A 521 -31.18 18.09 5.88
CA VAL A 521 -31.25 17.72 7.30
C VAL A 521 -29.90 17.99 7.94
N VAL A 522 -29.93 18.56 9.15
CA VAL A 522 -28.72 18.81 9.96
C VAL A 522 -28.89 18.10 11.29
N ALA A 523 -27.98 17.18 11.59
CA ALA A 523 -27.90 16.44 12.83
C ALA A 523 -26.63 16.83 13.59
N THR A 524 -26.67 16.76 14.93
CA THR A 524 -25.51 17.03 15.77
C THR A 524 -25.28 15.92 16.80
N ASP A 525 -24.09 15.86 17.39
CA ASP A 525 -23.91 15.25 18.71
C ASP A 525 -24.45 16.18 19.82
N LYS A 526 -24.47 15.68 21.05
CA LYS A 526 -24.65 16.49 22.26
C LYS A 526 -23.43 17.38 22.53
N GLU A 527 -23.59 18.44 23.30
CA GLU A 527 -22.47 19.28 23.75
C GLU A 527 -21.36 18.49 24.43
N ASP A 528 -20.12 18.83 24.08
CA ASP A 528 -18.92 18.30 24.70
C ASP A 528 -18.39 19.29 25.74
N LEU A 529 -19.04 19.28 26.90
CA LEU A 529 -18.68 20.13 28.04
C LEU A 529 -17.25 19.88 28.54
N GLY A 530 -16.68 18.70 28.29
CA GLY A 530 -15.31 18.36 28.69
C GLY A 530 -14.26 19.13 27.89
N ASN A 531 -14.53 19.38 26.61
CA ASN A 531 -13.66 20.10 25.69
C ASN A 531 -14.15 21.52 25.37
N GLY A 532 -15.29 21.94 25.91
CA GLY A 532 -15.87 23.27 25.69
C GLY A 532 -16.41 23.48 24.28
N VAL A 533 -16.86 22.41 23.61
CA VAL A 533 -17.37 22.44 22.22
C VAL A 533 -18.88 22.28 22.20
N SER A 534 -19.58 23.17 21.50
CA SER A 534 -21.00 23.05 21.20
C SER A 534 -21.21 22.75 19.72
N PHE A 535 -21.53 21.50 19.39
CA PHE A 535 -21.77 21.09 18.01
C PHE A 535 -23.04 21.72 17.41
N GLN A 536 -23.98 22.14 18.25
CA GLN A 536 -25.15 22.89 17.82
C GLN A 536 -24.75 24.28 17.32
N ASP A 537 -23.87 24.99 18.04
CA ASP A 537 -23.37 26.31 17.62
C ASP A 537 -22.53 26.21 16.34
N ASP A 538 -21.73 25.14 16.20
CA ASP A 538 -20.96 24.87 14.98
C ASP A 538 -21.87 24.60 13.79
N ALA A 539 -22.89 23.75 13.96
CA ALA A 539 -23.89 23.50 12.93
C ALA A 539 -24.65 24.78 12.54
N GLN A 540 -25.01 25.61 13.52
CA GLN A 540 -25.68 26.89 13.29
C GLN A 540 -24.80 27.85 12.47
N ALA A 541 -23.51 27.94 12.79
CA ALA A 541 -22.56 28.77 12.02
C ALA A 541 -22.41 28.29 10.56
N MET A 542 -22.46 26.98 10.30
CA MET A 542 -22.46 26.44 8.95
C MET A 542 -23.77 26.72 8.20
N ILE A 543 -24.91 26.68 8.90
CA ILE A 543 -26.23 26.99 8.35
C ILE A 543 -26.34 28.45 7.92
N GLU A 544 -25.82 29.38 8.73
CA GLU A 544 -25.94 30.83 8.51
C GLU A 544 -25.27 31.32 7.22
N VAL A 545 -24.29 30.57 6.70
CA VAL A 545 -23.55 30.92 5.49
C VAL A 545 -24.09 30.22 4.24
N ILE A 546 -25.12 29.38 4.36
CA ILE A 546 -25.80 28.78 3.22
C ILE A 546 -26.40 29.91 2.35
N PRO A 547 -26.14 29.93 1.03
CA PRO A 547 -26.70 30.94 0.14
C PRO A 547 -28.23 31.02 0.24
N ALA A 548 -28.77 32.25 0.18
CA ALA A 548 -30.20 32.51 0.28
C ALA A 548 -31.05 31.68 -0.70
N SER A 549 -30.50 31.38 -1.89
CA SER A 549 -31.14 30.54 -2.91
C SER A 549 -31.39 29.09 -2.47
N TRP A 550 -30.74 28.64 -1.40
CA TRP A 550 -30.89 27.30 -0.83
C TRP A 550 -31.42 27.31 0.60
N SER A 551 -31.09 28.33 1.40
CA SER A 551 -31.49 28.42 2.81
C SER A 551 -33.00 28.39 3.03
N ASP A 552 -33.79 28.88 2.07
CA ASP A 552 -35.27 28.83 2.13
C ASP A 552 -35.81 27.39 2.16
N GLY A 553 -35.01 26.41 1.73
CA GLY A 553 -35.31 24.97 1.81
C GLY A 553 -34.94 24.32 3.15
N LEU A 554 -34.17 25.01 4.01
CA LEU A 554 -33.81 24.53 5.34
C LEU A 554 -34.95 24.82 6.33
N ARG A 555 -35.57 23.76 6.83
CA ARG A 555 -36.70 23.87 7.77
C ARG A 555 -36.25 23.56 9.19
N SER A 556 -36.84 24.25 10.17
CA SER A 556 -36.52 24.00 11.59
C SER A 556 -36.85 22.58 12.06
N ASP A 557 -37.83 21.91 11.45
CA ASP A 557 -38.15 20.51 11.73
C ASP A 557 -37.17 19.50 11.09
N PHE A 558 -36.19 19.99 10.32
CA PHE A 558 -35.10 19.21 9.72
C PHE A 558 -33.80 19.31 10.54
N LEU A 559 -33.88 19.84 11.75
CA LEU A 559 -32.76 19.90 12.70
C LEU A 559 -32.93 18.78 13.74
N ALA A 560 -32.02 17.82 13.80
CA ALA A 560 -32.08 16.66 14.70
C ALA A 560 -30.99 16.75 15.77
N TYR A 561 -31.32 17.34 16.92
CA TYR A 561 -30.34 17.71 17.94
C TYR A 561 -30.64 16.97 19.26
N PRO A 562 -29.73 16.11 19.76
CA PRO A 562 -29.92 15.39 21.01
C PRO A 562 -30.24 16.29 22.22
N ASP A 563 -29.65 17.49 22.28
CA ASP A 563 -29.86 18.43 23.40
C ASP A 563 -31.22 19.13 23.36
N VAL A 564 -31.91 19.10 22.21
CA VAL A 564 -33.25 19.69 22.03
C VAL A 564 -34.34 18.62 22.01
N ASP A 565 -34.18 17.60 21.18
CA ASP A 565 -35.19 16.55 20.96
C ASP A 565 -35.06 15.40 22.01
N GLY A 566 -33.89 15.23 22.61
CA GLY A 566 -33.49 14.02 23.33
C GLY A 566 -32.95 12.94 22.39
N ALA A 567 -31.92 12.19 22.83
CA ALA A 567 -31.15 11.29 21.97
C ALA A 567 -32.00 10.32 21.12
N GLN A 568 -32.99 9.65 21.70
CA GLN A 568 -33.86 8.72 20.97
C GLN A 568 -34.69 9.43 19.90
N GLN A 569 -35.28 10.58 20.22
CA GLN A 569 -36.14 11.31 19.28
C GLN A 569 -35.30 11.96 18.17
N ALA A 570 -34.12 12.48 18.48
CA ALA A 570 -33.18 13.01 17.49
C ALA A 570 -32.74 11.92 16.48
N HIS A 571 -32.37 10.73 16.98
CA HIS A 571 -32.07 9.56 16.16
C HIS A 571 -33.24 9.19 15.23
N ASP A 572 -34.44 9.02 15.78
CA ASP A 572 -35.62 8.60 15.00
C ASP A 572 -36.00 9.67 13.96
N LYS A 573 -35.87 10.96 14.33
CA LYS A 573 -36.09 12.11 13.44
C LYS A 573 -35.10 12.10 12.27
N LEU A 574 -33.82 11.87 12.52
CA LEU A 574 -32.80 11.76 11.47
C LEU A 574 -33.13 10.64 10.48
N ILE A 575 -33.40 9.42 10.97
CA ILE A 575 -33.74 8.28 10.10
C ILE A 575 -35.01 8.57 9.27
N ASN A 576 -36.05 9.12 9.90
CA ASN A 576 -37.30 9.44 9.22
C ASN A 576 -37.12 10.51 8.13
N LEU A 577 -36.29 11.52 8.38
CA LEU A 577 -35.99 12.57 7.41
C LEU A 577 -35.22 12.01 6.21
N ILE A 578 -34.20 11.19 6.44
CA ILE A 578 -33.46 10.50 5.36
C ILE A 578 -34.43 9.68 4.50
N ASN A 579 -35.28 8.86 5.13
CA ASN A 579 -36.28 8.04 4.47
C ASN A 579 -37.29 8.85 3.63
N SER A 580 -37.61 10.07 4.06
CA SER A 580 -38.53 10.95 3.32
C SER A 580 -37.94 11.48 1.99
N GLY A 581 -36.61 11.49 1.87
CA GLY A 581 -35.85 12.03 0.75
C GLY A 581 -35.38 13.46 1.02
N VAL A 582 -34.06 13.61 1.15
CA VAL A 582 -33.35 14.88 1.36
C VAL A 582 -32.15 14.96 0.43
N SER A 583 -31.86 16.15 -0.08
CA SER A 583 -30.72 16.39 -0.97
C SER A 583 -29.40 16.32 -0.23
N VAL A 584 -29.38 16.79 1.01
CA VAL A 584 -28.19 16.82 1.86
C VAL A 584 -28.53 16.34 3.27
N VAL A 585 -27.68 15.47 3.81
CA VAL A 585 -27.58 15.11 5.22
C VAL A 585 -26.26 15.67 5.73
N SER A 586 -26.31 16.54 6.74
CA SER A 586 -25.11 17.07 7.41
C SER A 586 -25.09 16.61 8.86
N TYR A 587 -23.99 16.01 9.29
CA TYR A 587 -23.79 15.60 10.68
C TYR A 587 -22.58 16.34 11.27
N VAL A 588 -22.73 16.98 12.44
CA VAL A 588 -21.66 17.70 13.15
C VAL A 588 -21.48 17.09 14.55
N GLY A 589 -20.31 16.51 14.84
CA GLY A 589 -20.09 15.90 16.15
C GLY A 589 -19.02 14.84 16.20
N HIS A 590 -18.93 14.14 17.33
CA HIS A 590 -18.05 12.99 17.43
C HIS A 590 -18.47 11.87 16.47
N SER A 591 -17.49 11.24 15.85
CA SER A 591 -17.74 10.06 15.04
C SER A 591 -16.65 9.02 15.21
N SER A 592 -16.99 7.81 14.83
CA SER A 592 -16.06 6.70 14.63
C SER A 592 -16.20 6.20 13.19
N GLN A 593 -15.42 5.18 12.85
CA GLN A 593 -15.57 4.41 11.62
C GLN A 593 -16.99 3.86 11.43
N GLN A 594 -17.75 3.62 12.51
CA GLN A 594 -19.03 2.89 12.47
C GLN A 594 -20.23 3.64 13.05
N SER A 595 -20.06 4.86 13.58
CA SER A 595 -21.15 5.61 14.19
C SER A 595 -20.98 7.12 14.18
N TRP A 596 -22.11 7.82 14.19
CA TRP A 596 -22.25 9.23 14.55
C TRP A 596 -22.76 9.35 15.99
N ALA A 597 -22.15 10.24 16.76
CA ALA A 597 -22.37 10.49 18.18
C ALA A 597 -22.08 9.28 19.09
N TYR A 598 -21.76 9.57 20.35
CA TYR A 598 -21.65 8.57 21.42
C TYR A 598 -22.84 8.63 22.39
N THR A 599 -23.96 9.22 21.96
CA THR A 599 -25.24 9.20 22.69
C THR A 599 -25.79 7.78 22.81
N THR A 600 -26.83 7.59 23.62
CA THR A 600 -27.56 6.31 23.72
C THR A 600 -29.04 6.52 23.39
N PRO A 601 -29.52 6.09 22.20
CA PRO A 601 -28.73 5.51 21.10
C PRO A 601 -27.79 6.55 20.45
N PRO A 602 -26.76 6.13 19.69
CA PRO A 602 -26.02 6.99 18.76
C PRO A 602 -26.97 7.64 17.76
N MET A 603 -26.54 8.70 17.08
CA MET A 603 -27.36 9.37 16.07
C MET A 603 -27.59 8.50 14.83
N LEU A 604 -26.57 7.72 14.44
CA LEU A 604 -26.67 6.73 13.37
C LEU A 604 -25.51 5.74 13.46
N ARG A 605 -25.74 4.46 13.15
CA ARG A 605 -24.71 3.44 12.98
C ARG A 605 -24.66 2.90 11.55
N ALA A 606 -23.48 2.39 11.16
CA ALA A 606 -23.25 1.86 9.82
C ALA A 606 -24.22 0.71 9.48
N ASN A 607 -24.53 -0.15 10.45
CA ASN A 607 -25.45 -1.28 10.27
C ASN A 607 -26.93 -0.88 10.16
N GLU A 608 -27.30 0.35 10.54
CA GLU A 608 -28.67 0.88 10.40
C GLU A 608 -28.96 1.38 8.99
N ILE A 609 -27.92 1.70 8.20
CA ILE A 609 -28.04 2.23 6.84
C ILE A 609 -28.72 1.22 5.90
N ALA A 610 -28.50 -0.08 6.11
CA ALA A 610 -29.18 -1.14 5.35
C ALA A 610 -30.71 -1.16 5.58
N GLY A 611 -31.19 -0.58 6.68
CA GLY A 611 -32.60 -0.47 7.03
C GLY A 611 -33.28 0.82 6.54
N LEU A 612 -32.54 1.72 5.89
CA LEU A 612 -33.12 2.93 5.30
C LEU A 612 -34.10 2.56 4.17
N THR A 613 -35.00 3.49 3.87
CA THR A 613 -36.07 3.33 2.88
C THR A 613 -36.08 4.45 1.84
N ASN A 614 -34.99 5.23 1.73
CA ASN A 614 -34.81 6.30 0.74
C ASN A 614 -34.53 5.79 -0.68
N VAL A 615 -35.21 4.72 -1.10
CA VAL A 615 -35.04 4.08 -2.41
C VAL A 615 -35.34 5.08 -3.53
N GLY A 616 -34.40 5.21 -4.47
CA GLY A 616 -34.50 6.16 -5.58
C GLY A 616 -34.41 7.63 -5.16
N LYS A 617 -34.09 7.90 -3.88
CA LYS A 617 -33.87 9.24 -3.33
C LYS A 617 -32.53 9.29 -2.57
N PRO A 618 -31.42 8.96 -3.25
CA PRO A 618 -30.11 9.05 -2.63
C PRO A 618 -29.82 10.48 -2.18
N THR A 619 -28.95 10.62 -1.19
CA THR A 619 -28.56 11.92 -0.62
C THR A 619 -27.07 12.21 -0.82
N LEU A 620 -26.67 13.47 -0.65
CA LEU A 620 -25.29 13.82 -0.34
C LEU A 620 -25.12 13.80 1.19
N VAL A 621 -24.06 13.18 1.69
CA VAL A 621 -23.76 13.16 3.12
C VAL A 621 -22.50 14.00 3.38
N THR A 622 -22.55 14.91 4.36
CA THR A 622 -21.40 15.65 4.88
C THR A 622 -21.24 15.33 6.36
N GLN A 623 -20.04 14.92 6.77
CA GLN A 623 -19.77 14.42 8.11
C GLN A 623 -18.60 15.21 8.71
N TRP A 624 -18.88 16.03 9.72
CA TRP A 624 -17.94 16.93 10.37
C TRP A 624 -17.50 16.31 11.70
N GLY A 625 -16.48 15.45 11.62
CA GLY A 625 -15.99 14.63 12.74
C GLY A 625 -15.00 13.56 12.30
N CYS A 626 -14.34 12.93 13.27
CA CYS A 626 -13.23 12.00 13.00
C CYS A 626 -13.65 10.66 12.37
N TRP A 627 -12.77 10.04 11.58
CA TRP A 627 -12.81 8.62 11.13
C TRP A 627 -14.00 8.13 10.25
N ASN A 628 -14.98 8.96 9.95
CA ASN A 628 -16.20 8.50 9.27
C ASN A 628 -16.02 8.15 7.77
N THR A 629 -14.92 8.56 7.14
CA THR A 629 -14.50 8.14 5.79
C THR A 629 -13.19 7.33 5.81
N TYR A 630 -12.92 6.56 6.87
CA TYR A 630 -11.74 5.69 6.97
C TYR A 630 -11.90 4.40 6.13
N PHE A 631 -12.10 4.54 4.82
CA PHE A 631 -12.50 3.50 3.85
C PHE A 631 -11.56 2.30 3.69
N VAL A 632 -10.44 2.30 4.42
CA VAL A 632 -9.39 1.26 4.40
C VAL A 632 -9.50 0.27 5.55
N ASP A 633 -10.45 0.48 6.48
CA ASP A 633 -10.58 -0.25 7.74
C ASP A 633 -10.59 -1.78 7.57
N LEU A 634 -9.86 -2.47 8.44
CA LEU A 634 -9.80 -3.93 8.51
C LEU A 634 -11.01 -4.53 9.23
N SER A 635 -11.71 -3.73 10.04
CA SER A 635 -12.87 -4.19 10.81
C SER A 635 -14.13 -4.39 9.98
N GLY A 636 -14.16 -3.85 8.76
CA GLY A 636 -15.26 -3.94 7.81
C GLY A 636 -15.64 -2.60 7.20
N ASN A 637 -16.80 -2.56 6.55
CA ASN A 637 -17.33 -1.35 5.92
C ASN A 637 -17.60 -0.26 6.97
N THR A 638 -17.06 0.93 6.73
CA THR A 638 -17.27 2.13 7.54
C THR A 638 -18.66 2.75 7.31
N MET A 639 -18.99 3.82 8.05
CA MET A 639 -20.17 4.66 7.81
C MET A 639 -20.28 5.08 6.35
N ALA A 640 -19.18 5.57 5.76
CA ALA A 640 -19.17 5.99 4.37
C ALA A 640 -19.38 4.82 3.39
N ASP A 641 -18.74 3.68 3.62
CA ASP A 641 -18.93 2.48 2.80
C ASP A 641 -20.37 1.97 2.87
N ALA A 642 -20.97 1.97 4.07
CA ALA A 642 -22.37 1.58 4.23
C ALA A 642 -23.31 2.52 3.47
N PHE A 643 -23.08 3.84 3.53
CA PHE A 643 -23.86 4.81 2.75
C PHE A 643 -23.71 4.62 1.23
N LEU A 644 -22.51 4.31 0.74
CA LEU A 644 -22.21 4.20 -0.69
C LEU A 644 -22.54 2.84 -1.28
N LEU A 645 -22.14 1.75 -0.64
CA LEU A 645 -22.17 0.41 -1.24
C LEU A 645 -23.51 -0.31 -1.04
N THR A 646 -24.33 0.12 -0.06
CA THR A 646 -25.64 -0.47 0.18
C THR A 646 -26.55 -0.27 -1.03
N LYS A 647 -27.12 -1.38 -1.51
CA LYS A 647 -28.00 -1.40 -2.69
C LYS A 647 -29.24 -0.54 -2.48
N ASN A 648 -29.56 0.28 -3.48
CA ASN A 648 -30.78 1.11 -3.61
C ASN A 648 -30.99 2.23 -2.57
N VAL A 649 -30.28 2.24 -1.44
CA VAL A 649 -30.49 3.19 -0.33
C VAL A 649 -29.19 3.88 0.06
N GLY A 650 -29.28 4.90 0.92
CA GLY A 650 -28.13 5.66 1.40
C GLY A 650 -27.77 6.84 0.48
N ALA A 651 -26.48 6.99 0.17
CA ALA A 651 -25.93 8.20 -0.44
C ALA A 651 -25.40 7.98 -1.85
N ALA A 652 -25.39 9.06 -2.64
CA ALA A 652 -24.69 9.14 -3.92
C ALA A 652 -23.23 9.58 -3.73
N THR A 653 -22.94 10.37 -2.70
CA THR A 653 -21.59 10.80 -2.30
C THR A 653 -21.57 11.10 -0.80
N VAL A 654 -20.44 10.82 -0.18
CA VAL A 654 -20.18 10.97 1.24
C VAL A 654 -18.86 11.72 1.41
N LEU A 655 -18.90 12.78 2.20
CA LEU A 655 -17.75 13.61 2.51
C LEU A 655 -17.45 13.55 4.01
N GLY A 656 -16.17 13.57 4.39
CA GLY A 656 -15.77 13.52 5.79
C GLY A 656 -14.30 13.21 6.00
N ALA A 657 -13.92 12.85 7.22
CA ALA A 657 -12.52 12.67 7.61
C ALA A 657 -12.10 11.19 7.72
N SER A 658 -10.91 10.89 7.20
CA SER A 658 -10.21 9.60 7.35
C SER A 658 -9.23 9.58 8.53
N THR A 659 -9.21 10.62 9.36
CA THR A 659 -8.23 10.76 10.46
C THR A 659 -8.85 11.45 11.68
N LEU A 660 -8.04 11.71 12.70
CA LEU A 660 -8.37 12.62 13.79
C LEU A 660 -8.36 14.05 13.28
N THR A 661 -9.44 14.77 13.55
CA THR A 661 -9.58 16.17 13.16
C THR A 661 -9.91 17.06 14.34
N SER A 662 -9.47 18.32 14.27
CA SER A 662 -9.87 19.32 15.24
C SER A 662 -11.28 19.85 14.95
N SER A 663 -12.10 20.06 16.00
CA SER A 663 -13.45 20.63 15.85
C SER A 663 -13.43 22.02 15.20
N ALA A 664 -12.43 22.85 15.57
CA ALA A 664 -12.23 24.16 14.97
C ALA A 664 -11.91 24.08 13.46
N GLY A 665 -11.10 23.10 13.05
CA GLY A 665 -10.80 22.83 11.64
C GLY A 665 -12.01 22.37 10.85
N GLU A 666 -12.79 21.42 11.39
CA GLU A 666 -14.06 20.96 10.80
C GLU A 666 -15.04 22.12 10.63
N ARG A 667 -15.18 22.98 11.64
CA ARG A 667 -16.01 24.19 11.59
C ARG A 667 -15.52 25.15 10.51
N ALA A 668 -14.22 25.40 10.42
CA ALA A 668 -13.63 26.31 9.45
C ALA A 668 -13.88 25.84 8.00
N LEU A 669 -13.60 24.57 7.70
CA LEU A 669 -13.91 23.98 6.40
C LEU A 669 -15.42 23.97 6.14
N GLY A 670 -16.23 23.61 7.14
CA GLY A 670 -17.69 23.56 7.01
C GLY A 670 -18.30 24.90 6.64
N ILE A 671 -17.82 26.00 7.23
CA ILE A 671 -18.23 27.35 6.85
C ILE A 671 -17.86 27.65 5.39
N GLU A 672 -16.61 27.39 4.98
CA GLU A 672 -16.19 27.68 3.61
C GLU A 672 -16.89 26.78 2.57
N LEU A 673 -17.14 25.51 2.89
CA LEU A 673 -17.84 24.59 2.01
C LEU A 673 -19.31 24.97 1.85
N ASN A 674 -20.02 25.27 2.95
CA ASN A 674 -21.44 25.62 2.91
C ASN A 674 -21.71 26.95 2.18
N LYS A 675 -20.73 27.86 2.08
CA LYS A 675 -20.82 29.06 1.20
C LYS A 675 -20.91 28.69 -0.29
N ARG A 676 -20.36 27.55 -0.69
CA ARG A 676 -20.06 27.21 -2.09
C ARG A 676 -20.87 26.04 -2.63
N ILE A 677 -21.02 24.97 -1.85
CA ILE A 677 -21.56 23.68 -2.33
C ILE A 677 -23.00 23.79 -2.85
N TYR A 678 -23.78 24.77 -2.37
CA TYR A 678 -25.17 25.01 -2.80
C TYR A 678 -25.30 26.02 -3.95
N LEU A 679 -24.19 26.60 -4.43
CA LEU A 679 -24.21 27.50 -5.57
C LEU A 679 -24.63 26.74 -6.82
N LYS A 680 -25.43 27.39 -7.65
CA LYS A 680 -25.96 26.77 -8.87
C LYS A 680 -24.82 26.37 -9.81
N GLY A 681 -24.84 25.12 -10.28
CA GLY A 681 -23.84 24.55 -11.19
C GLY A 681 -22.52 24.17 -10.52
N MET A 682 -22.34 24.45 -9.22
CA MET A 682 -21.10 24.14 -8.50
C MET A 682 -20.96 22.63 -8.30
N THR A 683 -19.83 22.07 -8.74
CA THR A 683 -19.50 20.67 -8.44
C THR A 683 -19.04 20.54 -6.99
N ILE A 684 -19.29 19.39 -6.38
CA ILE A 684 -18.82 19.09 -5.02
C ILE A 684 -17.29 19.18 -4.95
N GLY A 685 -16.60 18.65 -5.96
CA GLY A 685 -15.14 18.69 -6.06
C GLY A 685 -14.61 20.12 -6.01
N ASP A 686 -15.10 20.99 -6.89
CA ASP A 686 -14.66 22.39 -6.94
C ASP A 686 -15.00 23.13 -5.64
N ALA A 687 -16.19 22.86 -5.06
CA ALA A 687 -16.58 23.46 -3.78
C ALA A 687 -15.62 23.07 -2.65
N VAL A 688 -15.21 21.80 -2.58
CA VAL A 688 -14.25 21.30 -1.57
C VAL A 688 -12.87 21.92 -1.76
N ILE A 689 -12.35 21.95 -2.99
CA ILE A 689 -11.04 22.56 -3.28
C ILE A 689 -11.04 24.04 -2.96
N GLN A 690 -12.04 24.80 -3.44
CA GLN A 690 -12.13 26.23 -3.16
C GLN A 690 -12.32 26.52 -1.67
N ALA A 691 -13.01 25.65 -0.93
CA ALA A 691 -13.17 25.78 0.52
C ALA A 691 -11.85 25.53 1.26
N LYS A 692 -11.12 24.47 0.89
CA LYS A 692 -9.79 24.14 1.40
C LYS A 692 -8.77 25.27 1.14
N GLN A 693 -8.77 25.83 -0.06
CA GLN A 693 -7.93 26.97 -0.42
C GLN A 693 -8.28 28.25 0.35
N ALA A 694 -9.58 28.53 0.55
CA ALA A 694 -10.01 29.67 1.35
C ALA A 694 -9.66 29.51 2.82
N MET A 695 -9.82 28.30 3.38
CA MET A 695 -9.43 27.98 4.75
C MET A 695 -7.93 28.17 4.97
N ALA A 696 -7.09 27.68 4.04
CA ALA A 696 -5.62 27.81 4.09
C ALA A 696 -5.13 29.27 4.16
N GLN A 697 -5.92 30.23 3.67
CA GLN A 697 -5.58 31.65 3.76
C GLN A 697 -5.80 32.24 5.17
N SER A 698 -6.62 31.60 5.99
CA SER A 698 -7.02 32.08 7.32
C SER A 698 -6.45 31.28 8.48
N SER A 699 -6.26 29.98 8.30
CA SER A 699 -5.85 29.04 9.34
C SER A 699 -5.10 27.87 8.74
N ASP A 700 -4.24 27.24 9.53
CA ASP A 700 -3.51 26.04 9.15
C ASP A 700 -4.12 24.81 9.84
N TYR A 701 -4.68 23.89 9.05
CA TYR A 701 -5.33 22.66 9.50
C TYR A 701 -4.96 21.50 8.57
N PRO A 702 -3.72 21.00 8.61
CA PRO A 702 -3.23 19.97 7.69
C PRO A 702 -4.00 18.64 7.79
N ASP A 703 -4.53 18.31 8.97
CA ASP A 703 -5.47 17.22 9.22
C ASP A 703 -6.75 17.34 8.38
N ILE A 704 -7.27 18.55 8.23
CA ILE A 704 -8.44 18.82 7.38
C ILE A 704 -8.06 18.88 5.90
N GLN A 705 -6.93 19.51 5.58
CA GLN A 705 -6.49 19.65 4.19
C GLN A 705 -6.25 18.30 3.51
N LEU A 706 -5.61 17.37 4.21
CA LEU A 706 -5.23 16.07 3.63
C LEU A 706 -6.04 14.90 4.19
N GLY A 707 -6.63 15.00 5.38
CA GLY A 707 -7.44 13.95 5.98
C GLY A 707 -8.92 13.97 5.57
N TRP A 708 -9.43 15.06 4.98
CA TRP A 708 -10.83 15.14 4.54
C TRP A 708 -11.01 14.69 3.08
N GLN A 709 -11.87 13.68 2.85
CA GLN A 709 -12.01 12.93 1.60
C GLN A 709 -13.36 13.15 0.90
N ILE A 710 -13.37 12.88 -0.41
CA ILE A 710 -14.59 12.76 -1.22
C ILE A 710 -14.76 11.29 -1.60
N LEU A 711 -15.73 10.59 -1.00
CA LEU A 711 -16.09 9.23 -1.39
C LEU A 711 -17.39 9.26 -2.22
N GLY A 712 -17.27 8.99 -3.51
CA GLY A 712 -18.28 9.23 -4.53
C GLY A 712 -17.77 10.16 -5.62
N ASP A 713 -18.68 10.70 -6.42
CA ASP A 713 -18.35 11.42 -7.65
C ASP A 713 -18.13 12.92 -7.41
N VAL A 714 -16.92 13.41 -7.70
CA VAL A 714 -16.53 14.81 -7.54
C VAL A 714 -17.36 15.78 -8.39
N ALA A 715 -17.92 15.33 -9.52
CA ALA A 715 -18.66 16.18 -10.45
C ALA A 715 -20.14 16.34 -10.10
N LEU A 716 -20.63 15.68 -9.04
CA LEU A 716 -21.99 15.84 -8.55
C LEU A 716 -22.29 17.29 -8.17
N LYS A 717 -23.53 17.73 -8.38
CA LYS A 717 -23.99 19.08 -8.04
C LYS A 717 -25.16 19.02 -7.08
N VAL A 718 -25.07 19.75 -5.97
CA VAL A 718 -26.18 19.89 -5.01
C VAL A 718 -27.28 20.79 -5.58
N ASN A 719 -26.92 21.77 -6.41
CA ASN A 719 -27.86 22.66 -7.08
C ASN A 719 -27.52 22.69 -8.59
N PRO A 720 -28.06 21.77 -9.41
CA PRO A 720 -27.68 21.62 -10.81
C PRO A 720 -28.05 22.81 -11.72
#